data_AF-A0A7V2YAX8-F1
#
_entry.id   AF-A0A7V2YAX8-F1
#
_cell.length_a   1.000
_cell.length_b   1.000
_cell.length_c   1.000
_cell.angle_alpha   90.00
_cell.angle_beta   90.00
_cell.angle_gamma   90.00
#
_symmetry.space_group_name_H-M   'P 1'
#
loop_
_entity.id
_entity.type
_entity.pdbx_description
1 polymer ?
#
loop_
_entity_poly.entity_id
_entity_poly.type
_entity_poly.pdbx_seq_one_letter_code
_entity_poly.pdbx_strand_id
1 'polypeptide(L)'
;MSLGSVSFSGLSSGVDWRSMIDQLIKVDHKRVELVSSRKSTQESKLKAWQDLTGKLQALKSAAEELRKAQAFNVFKTSLSSSSSTSASEILVASTDQYAVPGTHEIQVLQTAQAQKLSSQSFTSRKEALGGSYAGSLLIGGKLLTIEAQDTLESVRDKINSLNRGSNASGVWASIVSYSSTDHRLILTSQKQGSQGMDLRPVGETDLLAALGFTTSSSQIKNPTSSGARSANFSSSTSSISGLLGLTGTHQGTVSLGGQEITLDLSSSLSQIASQIDALSGVSARVVSQTGEDGLTTYRLEITGTTSFVDQNNVLHALGVLSNSFGSLQEIQRSDTALSKVGGGAVTASSTWSQLDTGGGANNITNGDTITITGTKHDGTQVSATYTIQDKSTETLQGLLDAIGAAFGDVTASITADGKIQVTDNLAGASALAVTLRSNNEGGGDLDLGDLEAVQKGYSMEVATGRDALLSIDGGYVTKSSNTVDGVIPGVTLDLLKAEQGTTITLRVERDLDSLVKKFKDFTEKYNAVMDFIKAQTKYDEETQKTGGVLFGDGTLSSVKSELMANLVSRVWGVSEEFSIPAMVGIKLDNKGKLSIEESTLRGYLSTNFQDVQSLFGASGTTSTGSLSYVSYGINTKPGTYSVNITQAAARASVTGTTDLSGGLSGDESLTISTGGSSARVTLSSGMSLAEMVAAINQELQATYAEVLVGDASLYRDAAATQPLTDTTIWAELYDSSGQSAGLQSGDVISFSGTDRRGRIINGTYTISDVNTDTVRGFLSAIENAYGNQVVAAMDSSGRITLTDRTVGPSSLSLSVTGPSGRNLSFGTIDVDPTGADGSKEGRYALPIEASASADGRNLVITHRNYGSTESFSVDQENDLVLGAGLDGDYAGTDVAGTINGEAATGQGRTLRGNSGQANVDGLTLIYTGNETGEVGTVTLTLGVAEGFYRSLFRMVDAFEGYITNKQDSLRSYIDRLGEQIQSMEAQLERRRAAMTSQFIQMEKVISKLQSQMSWLGQQISALGK
;
A
#
# COMPACT_ATOMS: atom_id res chain seq x y z
N MET A 1 19.35 -33.43 50.03
CA MET A 1 20.46 -33.80 50.91
C MET A 1 20.11 -35.10 51.61
N SER A 2 20.86 -36.18 51.34
CA SER A 2 20.81 -37.43 52.08
C SER A 2 22.24 -37.73 52.51
N LEU A 3 22.42 -37.96 53.81
CA LEU A 3 23.67 -37.91 54.55
C LEU A 3 24.77 -38.78 53.92
N GLY A 4 25.83 -38.13 53.43
CA GLY A 4 27.06 -38.79 53.02
C GLY A 4 27.74 -39.44 54.23
N SER A 5 27.57 -40.75 54.38
CA SER A 5 28.39 -41.54 55.28
C SER A 5 29.75 -41.72 54.62
N VAL A 6 30.75 -40.95 55.09
CA VAL A 6 32.15 -41.17 54.74
C VAL A 6 32.57 -42.51 55.34
N SER A 7 32.43 -43.58 54.56
CA SER A 7 32.98 -44.89 54.89
C SER A 7 34.44 -44.93 54.43
N PHE A 8 35.37 -45.10 55.36
CA PHE A 8 36.80 -45.23 55.04
C PHE A 8 37.08 -46.67 54.55
N SER A 9 37.67 -46.79 53.36
CA SER A 9 38.11 -48.06 52.77
C SER A 9 39.25 -48.67 53.60
N GLY A 10 39.20 -49.98 53.90
CA GLY A 10 40.35 -50.72 54.44
C GLY A 10 40.58 -50.63 55.95
N LEU A 11 39.61 -50.17 56.76
CA LEU A 11 39.79 -50.07 58.23
C LEU A 11 39.92 -51.42 58.95
N SER A 12 39.34 -52.50 58.41
CA SER A 12 39.36 -53.83 59.03
C SER A 12 40.31 -54.80 58.30
N SER A 13 40.35 -54.79 56.98
CA SER A 13 41.12 -55.77 56.19
C SER A 13 42.50 -55.31 55.71
N GLY A 14 42.78 -54.00 55.73
CA GLY A 14 43.98 -53.41 55.12
C GLY A 14 44.00 -53.38 53.59
N VAL A 15 42.92 -53.84 52.92
CA VAL A 15 42.82 -53.89 51.45
C VAL A 15 41.95 -52.74 50.94
N ASP A 16 42.49 -51.93 50.03
CA ASP A 16 41.74 -50.86 49.36
C ASP A 16 40.88 -51.42 48.21
N TRP A 17 39.78 -52.06 48.57
CA TRP A 17 38.87 -52.70 47.61
C TRP A 17 38.20 -51.69 46.66
N ARG A 18 38.09 -50.40 47.02
CA ARG A 18 37.56 -49.36 46.11
C ARG A 18 38.44 -49.17 44.89
N SER A 19 39.74 -49.00 45.11
CA SER A 19 40.72 -48.92 44.02
C SER A 19 40.71 -50.19 43.15
N MET A 20 40.51 -51.37 43.75
CA MET A 20 40.39 -52.62 43.00
C MET A 20 39.10 -52.69 42.15
N ILE A 21 37.95 -52.29 42.69
CA ILE A 21 36.69 -52.18 41.93
C ILE A 21 36.86 -51.17 40.79
N ASP A 22 37.48 -50.01 41.05
CA ASP A 22 37.74 -48.99 40.05
C ASP A 22 38.61 -49.52 38.92
N GLN A 23 39.68 -50.26 39.23
CA GLN A 23 40.53 -50.91 38.22
C GLN A 23 39.76 -51.96 37.40
N LEU A 24 38.88 -52.74 38.03
CA LEU A 24 38.08 -53.75 37.35
C LEU A 24 37.04 -53.11 36.41
N ILE A 25 36.31 -52.10 36.90
CA ILE A 25 35.34 -51.34 36.09
C ILE A 25 36.07 -50.62 34.95
N LYS A 26 37.28 -50.09 35.17
CA LYS A 26 38.09 -49.47 34.13
C LYS A 26 38.47 -50.42 33.00
N VAL A 27 38.71 -51.71 33.28
CA VAL A 27 38.97 -52.72 32.24
C VAL A 27 37.71 -52.99 31.43
N ASP A 28 36.54 -53.14 32.08
CA ASP A 28 35.28 -53.34 31.38
C ASP A 28 34.84 -52.10 30.57
N HIS A 29 35.19 -50.90 31.04
CA HIS A 29 34.93 -49.62 30.37
C HIS A 29 35.65 -49.50 29.01
N LYS A 30 36.73 -50.26 28.75
CA LYS A 30 37.38 -50.30 27.43
C LYS A 30 36.43 -50.66 26.29
N ARG A 31 35.39 -51.45 26.58
CA ARG A 31 34.35 -51.79 25.58
C ARG A 31 33.49 -50.58 25.26
N VAL A 32 33.14 -49.77 26.27
CA VAL A 32 32.42 -48.50 26.09
C VAL A 32 33.29 -47.54 25.29
N GLU A 33 34.59 -47.43 25.61
CA GLU A 33 35.55 -46.60 24.88
C GLU A 33 35.64 -46.99 23.40
N LEU A 34 35.62 -48.29 23.07
CA LEU A 34 35.61 -48.74 21.67
C LEU A 34 34.34 -48.32 20.93
N VAL A 35 33.17 -48.49 21.55
CA VAL A 35 31.88 -48.09 20.94
C VAL A 35 31.77 -46.56 20.85
N SER A 36 32.26 -45.84 21.86
CA SER A 36 32.36 -44.37 21.88
C SER A 36 33.29 -43.86 20.78
N SER A 37 34.45 -44.49 20.57
CA SER A 37 35.35 -44.17 19.46
C SER A 37 34.71 -44.42 18.09
N ARG A 38 33.93 -45.51 17.94
CA ARG A 38 33.13 -45.75 16.73
C ARG A 38 32.07 -44.68 16.53
N LYS A 39 31.34 -44.30 17.58
CA LYS A 39 30.33 -43.22 17.53
C LYS A 39 30.97 -41.89 17.08
N SER A 40 32.09 -41.51 17.70
CA SER A 40 32.85 -40.30 17.34
C SER A 40 33.32 -40.30 15.88
N THR A 41 33.70 -41.47 15.35
CA THR A 41 34.05 -41.62 13.93
C THR A 41 32.83 -41.35 13.03
N GLN A 42 31.64 -41.88 13.38
CA GLN A 42 30.42 -41.65 12.59
C GLN A 42 29.91 -40.22 12.71
N GLU A 43 30.00 -39.59 13.88
CA GLU A 43 29.70 -38.17 14.08
C GLU A 43 30.60 -37.28 13.20
N SER A 44 31.89 -37.62 13.11
CA SER A 44 32.82 -36.92 12.22
C SER A 44 32.45 -37.09 10.75
N LYS A 45 32.01 -38.28 10.33
CA LYS A 45 31.51 -38.53 8.97
C LYS A 45 30.23 -37.75 8.68
N LEU A 46 29.27 -37.73 9.62
CA LEU A 46 28.04 -36.96 9.48
C LEU A 46 28.36 -35.47 9.33
N LYS A 47 29.25 -34.91 10.16
CA LYS A 47 29.70 -33.53 10.05
C LYS A 47 30.35 -33.22 8.69
N ALA A 48 31.18 -34.13 8.18
CA ALA A 48 31.78 -33.99 6.84
C ALA A 48 30.71 -34.00 5.73
N TRP A 49 29.71 -34.88 5.82
CA TRP A 49 28.57 -34.87 4.89
C TRP A 49 27.73 -33.60 4.98
N GLN A 50 27.51 -33.07 6.19
CA GLN A 50 26.78 -31.80 6.40
C GLN A 50 27.53 -30.61 5.79
N ASP A 51 28.86 -30.54 5.95
CA ASP A 51 29.67 -29.51 5.29
C ASP A 51 29.57 -29.63 3.77
N LEU A 52 29.67 -30.84 3.20
CA LEU A 52 29.48 -31.05 1.77
C LEU A 52 28.08 -30.63 1.30
N THR A 53 27.01 -30.97 2.02
CA THR A 53 25.65 -30.52 1.70
C THR A 53 25.55 -29.01 1.68
N GLY A 54 26.13 -28.30 2.65
CA GLY A 54 26.18 -26.84 2.65
C GLY A 54 26.88 -26.26 1.41
N LYS A 55 27.99 -26.88 0.98
CA LYS A 55 28.70 -26.47 -0.25
C LYS A 55 27.90 -26.77 -1.52
N LEU A 56 27.25 -27.93 -1.60
CA LEU A 56 26.39 -28.32 -2.73
C LEU A 56 25.14 -27.45 -2.82
N GLN A 57 24.54 -27.06 -1.69
CA GLN A 57 23.44 -26.10 -1.64
C GLN A 57 23.89 -24.71 -2.13
N ALA A 58 25.07 -24.24 -1.71
CA ALA A 58 25.63 -22.98 -2.21
C ALA A 58 25.87 -23.01 -3.73
N LEU A 59 26.38 -24.13 -4.26
CA LEU A 59 26.52 -24.33 -5.71
C LEU A 59 25.16 -24.39 -6.40
N LYS A 60 24.17 -25.07 -5.82
CA LYS A 60 22.80 -25.14 -6.34
C LYS A 60 22.18 -23.75 -6.45
N SER A 61 22.36 -22.89 -5.45
CA SER A 61 21.89 -21.51 -5.48
C SER A 61 22.57 -20.69 -6.59
N ALA A 62 23.89 -20.85 -6.78
CA ALA A 62 24.60 -20.17 -7.88
C ALA A 62 24.13 -20.66 -9.26
N ALA A 63 23.89 -21.97 -9.42
CA ALA A 63 23.31 -22.55 -10.63
C ALA A 63 21.86 -22.08 -10.88
N GLU A 64 21.07 -21.92 -9.81
CA GLU A 64 19.71 -21.40 -9.87
C GLU A 64 19.64 -19.94 -10.34
N GLU A 65 20.64 -19.14 -10.04
CA GLU A 65 20.72 -17.79 -10.57
C GLU A 65 21.01 -17.81 -12.08
N LEU A 66 22.01 -18.58 -12.50
CA LEU A 66 22.44 -18.68 -13.91
C LEU A 66 21.48 -19.47 -14.81
N ARG A 67 20.56 -20.28 -14.27
CA ARG A 67 19.58 -21.00 -15.10
C ARG A 67 18.44 -20.09 -15.61
N LYS A 68 18.23 -18.93 -15.00
CA LYS A 68 17.12 -18.01 -15.32
C LYS A 68 17.52 -17.06 -16.44
N ALA A 69 16.73 -17.02 -17.52
CA ALA A 69 16.99 -16.10 -18.64
C ALA A 69 17.06 -14.63 -18.18
N GLN A 70 16.14 -14.20 -17.31
CA GLN A 70 16.08 -12.83 -16.80
C GLN A 70 17.33 -12.42 -16.01
N ALA A 71 18.05 -13.38 -15.41
CA ALA A 71 19.27 -13.09 -14.67
C ALA A 71 20.41 -12.56 -15.55
N PHE A 72 20.29 -12.69 -16.88
CA PHE A 72 21.23 -12.15 -17.87
C PHE A 72 20.87 -10.73 -18.33
N ASN A 73 19.63 -10.29 -18.12
CA ASN A 73 19.15 -8.96 -18.49
C ASN A 73 19.49 -7.94 -17.39
N VAL A 74 20.80 -7.74 -17.16
CA VAL A 74 21.33 -6.76 -16.23
C VAL A 74 21.92 -5.60 -17.03
N PHE A 75 21.52 -4.39 -16.68
CA PHE A 75 21.92 -3.18 -17.38
C PHE A 75 22.53 -2.19 -16.40
N LYS A 76 23.39 -1.32 -16.94
CA LYS A 76 23.97 -0.19 -16.23
C LYS A 76 23.84 1.06 -17.09
N THR A 77 23.88 2.20 -16.41
CA THR A 77 23.83 3.52 -17.05
C THR A 77 25.13 4.25 -16.85
N SER A 78 25.58 4.96 -17.88
CA SER A 78 26.61 5.99 -17.75
C SER A 78 26.06 7.33 -18.24
N LEU A 79 26.37 8.39 -17.52
CA LEU A 79 25.92 9.74 -17.81
C LEU A 79 27.12 10.63 -18.12
N SER A 80 27.04 11.42 -19.19
CA SER A 80 27.99 12.51 -19.48
C SER A 80 27.26 13.83 -19.67
N SER A 81 27.88 14.94 -19.28
CA SER A 81 27.33 16.29 -19.42
C SER A 81 28.06 17.06 -20.52
N SER A 82 27.34 17.88 -21.27
CA SER A 82 27.91 18.83 -22.22
C SER A 82 28.46 20.11 -21.56
N SER A 83 28.29 20.29 -20.24
CA SER A 83 28.76 21.45 -19.47
C SER A 83 29.82 21.08 -18.43
N SER A 84 30.31 22.06 -17.68
CA SER A 84 31.21 21.83 -16.55
C SER A 84 30.53 21.20 -15.33
N THR A 85 29.20 21.21 -15.28
CA THR A 85 28.43 20.58 -14.20
C THR A 85 28.39 19.07 -14.42
N SER A 86 28.72 18.29 -13.39
CA SER A 86 28.68 16.82 -13.45
C SER A 86 27.25 16.35 -13.75
N ALA A 87 27.08 15.37 -14.63
CA ALA A 87 25.75 14.87 -14.98
C ALA A 87 24.98 14.34 -13.75
N SER A 88 25.67 13.73 -12.79
CA SER A 88 25.11 13.21 -11.54
C SER A 88 24.63 14.30 -10.56
N GLU A 89 24.97 15.57 -10.79
CA GLU A 89 24.41 16.70 -10.04
C GLU A 89 23.08 17.19 -10.65
N ILE A 90 22.81 16.83 -11.90
CA ILE A 90 21.62 17.23 -12.65
C ILE A 90 20.57 16.12 -12.61
N LEU A 91 20.95 14.88 -12.91
CA LEU A 91 20.07 13.72 -12.83
C LEU A 91 20.82 12.42 -12.51
N VAL A 92 20.11 11.45 -11.94
CA VAL A 92 20.56 10.06 -11.79
C VAL A 92 19.64 9.17 -12.62
N ALA A 93 20.19 8.10 -13.19
CA ALA A 93 19.43 7.12 -13.95
C ALA A 93 19.61 5.73 -13.33
N SER A 94 18.55 4.95 -13.35
CA SER A 94 18.57 3.53 -12.98
C SER A 94 17.81 2.70 -14.01
N THR A 95 18.08 1.39 -14.04
CA THR A 95 17.53 0.46 -15.04
C THR A 95 16.94 -0.77 -14.39
N ASP A 96 15.88 -1.32 -15.00
CA ASP A 96 15.34 -2.64 -14.68
C ASP A 96 15.65 -3.68 -15.78
N GLN A 97 15.06 -4.87 -15.68
CA GLN A 97 15.29 -6.00 -16.60
C GLN A 97 14.70 -5.81 -18.01
N TYR A 98 13.88 -4.77 -18.23
CA TYR A 98 13.26 -4.41 -19.49
C TYR A 98 14.01 -3.28 -20.21
N ALA A 99 15.08 -2.76 -19.62
CA ALA A 99 15.90 -1.74 -20.24
C ALA A 99 16.49 -2.24 -21.57
N VAL A 100 16.60 -1.33 -22.52
CA VAL A 100 17.18 -1.61 -23.84
C VAL A 100 18.50 -0.85 -23.99
N PRO A 101 19.61 -1.50 -24.38
CA PRO A 101 20.86 -0.80 -24.64
C PRO A 101 20.69 0.28 -25.71
N GLY A 102 21.22 1.46 -25.44
CA GLY A 102 20.96 2.64 -26.28
C GLY A 102 21.63 3.89 -25.73
N THR A 103 21.47 4.99 -26.45
CA THR A 103 21.91 6.32 -26.01
C THR A 103 20.76 7.30 -26.20
N HIS A 104 20.54 8.15 -25.20
CA HIS A 104 19.50 9.16 -25.15
C HIS A 104 20.08 10.52 -24.75
N GLU A 105 19.63 11.58 -25.40
CA GLU A 105 19.96 12.95 -25.04
C GLU A 105 18.86 13.57 -24.20
N ILE A 106 19.21 14.02 -23.00
CA ILE A 106 18.28 14.51 -21.98
C ILE A 106 18.65 15.93 -21.58
N GLN A 107 17.68 16.84 -21.54
CA GLN A 107 17.84 18.18 -20.97
C GLN A 107 16.81 18.39 -19.85
N VAL A 108 17.27 18.77 -18.67
CA VAL A 108 16.39 19.09 -17.52
C VAL A 108 16.14 20.59 -17.52
N LEU A 109 14.95 20.99 -17.99
CA LEU A 109 14.59 22.40 -18.19
C LEU A 109 13.98 23.00 -16.91
N GLN A 110 13.22 22.18 -16.17
CA GLN A 110 12.62 22.53 -14.89
C GLN A 110 12.42 21.27 -14.04
N THR A 111 12.64 21.37 -12.73
CA THR A 111 12.29 20.32 -11.75
C THR A 111 10.88 20.53 -11.21
N ALA A 112 10.20 19.45 -10.86
CA ALA A 112 8.93 19.51 -10.16
C ALA A 112 9.12 20.14 -8.77
N GLN A 113 8.17 20.98 -8.37
CA GLN A 113 8.16 21.67 -7.09
C GLN A 113 6.83 21.44 -6.38
N ALA A 114 6.87 21.23 -5.06
CA ALA A 114 5.68 21.13 -4.22
C ALA A 114 5.16 22.52 -3.84
N GLN A 115 3.82 22.66 -3.86
CA GLN A 115 3.17 23.90 -3.45
C GLN A 115 3.32 24.14 -1.94
N LYS A 116 3.50 25.40 -1.56
CA LYS A 116 3.55 25.86 -0.17
C LYS A 116 2.71 27.11 0.01
N LEU A 117 1.80 27.08 0.98
CA LEU A 117 0.91 28.20 1.31
C LEU A 117 1.17 28.71 2.73
N SER A 118 0.91 30.01 2.94
CA SER A 118 0.92 30.66 4.25
C SER A 118 -0.46 31.21 4.57
N SER A 119 -0.89 31.05 5.82
CA SER A 119 -2.04 31.78 6.36
C SER A 119 -1.71 33.25 6.60
N GLN A 120 -2.72 34.02 7.00
CA GLN A 120 -2.51 35.31 7.66
C GLN A 120 -1.81 35.16 9.02
N SER A 121 -1.44 36.29 9.61
CA SER A 121 -0.85 36.38 10.95
C SER A 121 -1.89 36.15 12.05
N PHE A 122 -1.53 35.35 13.06
CA PHE A 122 -2.26 35.18 14.31
C PHE A 122 -1.41 35.62 15.50
N THR A 123 -2.03 36.29 16.48
CA THR A 123 -1.33 36.86 17.65
C THR A 123 -0.92 35.82 18.68
N SER A 124 -1.57 34.65 18.72
CA SER A 124 -1.24 33.55 19.61
C SER A 124 -1.41 32.20 18.92
N ARG A 125 -0.55 31.24 19.30
CA ARG A 125 -0.66 29.84 18.85
C ARG A 125 -1.62 29.01 19.71
N LYS A 126 -1.93 29.51 20.92
CA LYS A 126 -2.56 28.75 22.01
C LYS A 126 -3.92 29.29 22.44
N GLU A 127 -4.26 30.52 22.04
CA GLU A 127 -5.60 31.05 22.28
C GLU A 127 -6.58 30.49 21.25
N ALA A 128 -7.85 30.43 21.63
CA ALA A 128 -8.94 30.02 20.77
C ALA A 128 -9.09 30.99 19.58
N LEU A 129 -9.29 30.45 18.38
CA LEU A 129 -9.44 31.23 17.15
C LEU A 129 -10.76 32.03 17.14
N GLY A 130 -11.82 31.51 17.76
CA GLY A 130 -13.13 32.14 17.83
C GLY A 130 -14.07 31.76 16.69
N GLY A 131 -15.34 32.20 16.80
CA GLY A 131 -16.43 31.77 15.92
C GLY A 131 -16.23 32.10 14.43
N SER A 132 -15.48 33.15 14.10
CA SER A 132 -15.18 33.54 12.71
C SER A 132 -14.34 32.51 11.94
N TYR A 133 -13.71 31.57 12.65
CA TYR A 133 -12.92 30.48 12.06
C TYR A 133 -13.58 29.11 12.26
N ALA A 134 -14.79 29.07 12.85
CA ALA A 134 -15.53 27.83 12.99
C ALA A 134 -16.17 27.46 11.64
N GLY A 135 -15.97 26.23 11.20
CA GLY A 135 -16.44 25.76 9.89
C GLY A 135 -15.75 24.48 9.44
N SER A 136 -15.98 24.12 8.18
CA SER A 136 -15.38 22.92 7.59
C SER A 136 -14.72 23.20 6.25
N LEU A 137 -13.68 22.45 5.93
CA LEU A 137 -13.02 22.49 4.63
C LEU A 137 -12.47 21.10 4.29
N LEU A 138 -12.33 20.80 3.00
CA LEU A 138 -11.73 19.58 2.51
C LEU A 138 -10.24 19.80 2.20
N ILE A 139 -9.38 18.92 2.71
CA ILE A 139 -7.95 18.87 2.41
C ILE A 139 -7.63 17.51 1.79
N GLY A 140 -7.23 17.48 0.52
CA GLY A 140 -6.97 16.22 -0.19
C GLY A 140 -8.18 15.29 -0.21
N GLY A 141 -9.39 15.86 -0.29
CA GLY A 141 -10.66 15.12 -0.22
C GLY A 141 -11.08 14.65 1.18
N LYS A 142 -10.36 15.03 2.25
CA LYS A 142 -10.70 14.70 3.64
C LYS A 142 -11.32 15.90 4.35
N LEU A 143 -12.42 15.67 5.07
CA LEU A 143 -13.07 16.69 5.89
C LEU A 143 -12.18 17.08 7.08
N LEU A 144 -11.95 18.37 7.21
CA LEU A 144 -11.42 19.04 8.39
C LEU A 144 -12.53 19.93 8.96
N THR A 145 -12.81 19.79 10.26
CA THR A 145 -13.70 20.71 10.99
C THR A 145 -12.89 21.49 12.01
N ILE A 146 -13.02 22.82 11.95
CA ILE A 146 -12.46 23.76 12.91
C ILE A 146 -13.60 24.28 13.78
N GLU A 147 -13.41 24.24 15.09
CA GLU A 147 -14.35 24.70 16.09
C GLU A 147 -13.87 26.03 16.69
N ALA A 148 -14.77 26.82 17.28
CA ALA A 148 -14.42 28.15 17.80
C ALA A 148 -13.33 28.10 18.90
N GLN A 149 -13.28 27.02 19.68
CA GLN A 149 -12.30 26.76 20.73
C GLN A 149 -10.96 26.25 20.22
N ASP A 150 -10.84 25.88 18.94
CA ASP A 150 -9.59 25.39 18.39
C ASP A 150 -8.52 26.50 18.43
N THR A 151 -7.30 26.08 18.70
CA THR A 151 -6.09 26.91 18.65
C THR A 151 -5.34 26.65 17.35
N LEU A 152 -4.41 27.54 16.97
CA LEU A 152 -3.57 27.32 15.78
C LEU A 152 -2.78 25.99 15.87
N GLU A 153 -2.30 25.63 17.06
CA GLU A 153 -1.65 24.34 17.33
C GLU A 153 -2.58 23.16 17.10
N SER A 154 -3.82 23.24 17.58
CA SER A 154 -4.81 22.18 17.36
C SER A 154 -5.20 22.04 15.89
N VAL A 155 -5.32 23.15 15.14
CA VAL A 155 -5.61 23.13 13.70
C VAL A 155 -4.47 22.47 12.93
N ARG A 156 -3.21 22.82 13.23
CA ARG A 156 -2.03 22.14 12.68
C ARG A 156 -2.11 20.62 12.92
N ASP A 157 -2.41 20.22 14.14
CA ASP A 157 -2.45 18.80 14.52
C ASP A 157 -3.63 18.06 13.86
N LYS A 158 -4.79 18.70 13.75
CA LYS A 158 -5.95 18.18 13.01
C LYS A 158 -5.62 18.00 11.53
N ILE A 159 -4.98 18.96 10.86
CA ILE A 159 -4.54 18.82 9.46
C ILE A 159 -3.55 17.66 9.31
N ASN A 160 -2.52 17.62 10.14
CA ASN A 160 -1.51 16.55 10.10
C ASN A 160 -2.10 15.16 10.38
N SER A 161 -3.18 15.10 11.17
CA SER A 161 -3.89 13.84 11.45
C SER A 161 -4.57 13.24 10.22
N LEU A 162 -4.89 14.06 9.20
CA LEU A 162 -5.50 13.61 7.94
C LEU A 162 -4.53 12.80 7.05
N ASN A 163 -3.24 12.75 7.40
CA ASN A 163 -2.24 11.93 6.72
C ASN A 163 -2.12 10.49 7.26
N ARG A 164 -3.05 10.04 8.12
CA ARG A 164 -3.08 8.68 8.66
C ARG A 164 -3.99 7.76 7.82
N GLY A 165 -3.64 6.48 7.73
CA GLY A 165 -4.41 5.47 6.99
C GLY A 165 -4.05 5.36 5.50
N SER A 166 -4.81 4.58 4.74
CA SER A 166 -4.57 4.31 3.31
C SER A 166 -4.87 5.49 2.37
N ASN A 167 -5.67 6.46 2.83
CA ASN A 167 -6.09 7.63 2.05
C ASN A 167 -5.59 8.92 2.70
N ALA A 168 -4.28 9.14 2.72
CA ALA A 168 -3.67 10.35 3.28
C ALA A 168 -4.00 11.60 2.43
N SER A 169 -4.24 12.75 3.08
CA SER A 169 -4.52 14.01 2.38
C SER A 169 -3.33 14.52 1.55
N GLY A 170 -2.10 14.14 1.93
CA GLY A 170 -0.88 14.57 1.25
C GLY A 170 -0.51 16.03 1.53
N VAL A 171 -1.09 16.65 2.57
CA VAL A 171 -0.83 18.03 2.96
C VAL A 171 -0.35 18.07 4.41
N TRP A 172 0.79 18.71 4.64
CA TRP A 172 1.38 18.86 5.97
C TRP A 172 1.27 20.31 6.45
N ALA A 173 0.88 20.48 7.71
CA ALA A 173 0.80 21.76 8.38
C ALA A 173 1.95 21.95 9.38
N SER A 174 2.48 23.17 9.43
CA SER A 174 3.46 23.63 10.42
C SER A 174 3.14 25.05 10.86
N ILE A 175 3.66 25.48 12.01
CA ILE A 175 3.51 26.87 12.46
C ILE A 175 4.88 27.53 12.44
N VAL A 176 4.99 28.66 11.73
CA VAL A 176 6.18 29.51 11.73
C VAL A 176 5.87 30.76 12.54
N SER A 177 6.74 31.09 13.49
CA SER A 177 6.63 32.27 14.35
C SER A 177 7.69 33.29 13.95
N TYR A 178 7.27 34.42 13.37
CA TYR A 178 8.15 35.52 12.96
C TYR A 178 8.40 36.51 14.09
N SER A 179 7.46 36.64 15.03
CA SER A 179 7.58 37.42 16.27
C SER A 179 6.74 36.80 17.39
N SER A 180 6.62 37.48 18.53
CA SER A 180 5.71 37.09 19.63
C SER A 180 4.23 37.23 19.30
N THR A 181 3.87 37.98 18.25
CA THR A 181 2.49 38.28 17.83
C THR A 181 2.25 37.98 16.34
N ASP A 182 3.23 37.41 15.64
CA ASP A 182 3.08 36.94 14.25
C ASP A 182 3.37 35.44 14.18
N HIS A 183 2.29 34.67 14.09
CA HIS A 183 2.30 33.23 13.94
C HIS A 183 1.47 32.83 12.74
N ARG A 184 2.03 32.03 11.85
CA ARG A 184 1.38 31.62 10.60
C ARG A 184 1.37 30.13 10.45
N LEU A 185 0.23 29.60 10.04
CA LEU A 185 0.08 28.22 9.62
C LEU A 185 0.59 28.10 8.18
N ILE A 186 1.51 27.18 7.98
CA ILE A 186 2.15 26.89 6.71
C ILE A 186 1.71 25.52 6.24
N LEU A 187 1.06 25.46 5.07
CA LEU A 187 0.67 24.21 4.42
C LEU A 187 1.69 23.86 3.35
N THR A 188 2.15 22.62 3.34
CA THR A 188 3.11 22.11 2.35
C THR A 188 2.54 20.83 1.72
N SER A 189 2.47 20.82 0.39
CA SER A 189 2.13 19.60 -0.35
C SER A 189 3.25 18.57 -0.20
N GLN A 190 2.90 17.32 0.04
CA GLN A 190 3.84 16.20 -0.04
C GLN A 190 4.18 15.85 -1.49
N LYS A 191 3.23 16.06 -2.41
CA LYS A 191 3.42 15.80 -3.84
C LYS A 191 3.95 17.05 -4.53
N GLN A 192 4.91 16.89 -5.43
CA GLN A 192 5.27 17.94 -6.38
C GLN A 192 4.22 18.02 -7.51
N GLY A 193 4.34 19.06 -8.34
CA GLY A 193 3.54 19.20 -9.56
C GLY A 193 2.64 20.42 -9.55
N SER A 194 2.16 20.77 -10.75
CA SER A 194 1.34 21.96 -11.02
C SER A 194 -0.07 21.89 -10.40
N GLN A 195 -0.57 20.68 -10.13
CA GLN A 195 -1.87 20.46 -9.49
C GLN A 195 -1.96 21.03 -8.07
N GLY A 196 -0.82 21.16 -7.38
CA GLY A 196 -0.76 21.72 -6.03
C GLY A 196 -1.59 20.93 -5.00
N MET A 197 -2.05 21.64 -3.96
CA MET A 197 -2.88 21.10 -2.90
C MET A 197 -4.37 21.20 -3.26
N ASP A 198 -5.12 20.13 -3.01
CA ASP A 198 -6.57 20.16 -3.13
C ASP A 198 -7.21 20.68 -1.84
N LEU A 199 -7.52 21.98 -1.84
CA LEU A 199 -8.17 22.68 -0.73
C LEU A 199 -9.54 23.18 -1.19
N ARG A 200 -10.60 22.89 -0.44
CA ARG A 200 -11.97 23.32 -0.79
C ARG A 200 -12.73 23.77 0.45
N PRO A 201 -13.23 25.02 0.51
CA PRO A 201 -14.14 25.42 1.58
C PRO A 201 -15.47 24.64 1.47
N VAL A 202 -16.14 24.44 2.60
CA VAL A 202 -17.46 23.78 2.66
C VAL A 202 -18.38 24.54 3.62
N GLY A 203 -19.64 24.73 3.21
CA GLY A 203 -20.64 25.43 4.01
C GLY A 203 -20.58 26.95 3.83
N GLU A 204 -21.20 27.68 4.75
CA GLU A 204 -21.38 29.14 4.63
C GLU A 204 -20.07 29.94 4.71
N THR A 205 -19.15 29.52 5.58
CA THR A 205 -17.87 30.19 5.79
C THR A 205 -16.84 29.71 4.78
N ASP A 206 -16.30 30.62 3.96
CA ASP A 206 -15.07 30.36 3.20
C ASP A 206 -13.86 30.38 4.15
N LEU A 207 -13.61 29.22 4.76
CA LEU A 207 -12.58 29.05 5.76
C LEU A 207 -11.16 29.19 5.19
N LEU A 208 -10.96 28.97 3.88
CA LEU A 208 -9.67 29.21 3.23
C LEU A 208 -9.36 30.70 3.15
N ALA A 209 -10.33 31.50 2.73
CA ALA A 209 -10.20 32.95 2.72
C ALA A 209 -10.11 33.52 4.15
N ALA A 210 -10.92 33.01 5.09
CA ALA A 210 -10.90 33.45 6.48
C ALA A 210 -9.56 33.20 7.16
N LEU A 211 -8.93 32.04 6.94
CA LEU A 211 -7.58 31.73 7.44
C LEU A 211 -6.48 32.49 6.67
N GLY A 212 -6.81 33.11 5.54
CA GLY A 212 -5.86 33.83 4.72
C GLY A 212 -4.99 32.94 3.83
N PHE A 213 -5.44 31.72 3.51
CA PHE A 213 -4.75 30.88 2.51
C PHE A 213 -5.09 31.28 1.07
N THR A 214 -6.22 31.94 0.88
CA THR A 214 -6.72 32.36 -0.43
C THR A 214 -7.39 33.72 -0.34
N THR A 215 -7.65 34.33 -1.49
CA THR A 215 -8.57 35.46 -1.60
C THR A 215 -10.01 34.95 -1.61
N SER A 216 -10.97 35.86 -1.43
CA SER A 216 -12.40 35.55 -1.62
C SER A 216 -12.82 35.46 -3.09
N SER A 217 -11.89 35.63 -4.04
CA SER A 217 -12.20 35.52 -5.47
C SER A 217 -12.15 34.06 -5.92
N SER A 218 -13.15 33.65 -6.70
CA SER A 218 -13.27 32.29 -7.24
C SER A 218 -12.87 32.24 -8.72
N GLN A 219 -12.30 31.11 -9.13
CA GLN A 219 -11.92 30.79 -10.50
C GLN A 219 -12.31 29.35 -10.82
N ILE A 220 -12.49 29.03 -12.11
CA ILE A 220 -12.77 27.65 -12.54
C ILE A 220 -11.51 26.81 -12.35
N LYS A 221 -11.61 25.73 -11.58
CA LYS A 221 -10.48 24.85 -11.27
C LYS A 221 -10.06 24.01 -12.46
N ASN A 222 -11.03 23.40 -13.15
CA ASN A 222 -10.80 22.53 -14.31
C ASN A 222 -11.61 23.04 -15.53
N PRO A 223 -11.12 24.07 -16.23
CA PRO A 223 -11.86 24.64 -17.36
C PRO A 223 -11.91 23.69 -18.55
N THR A 224 -13.02 23.73 -19.29
CA THR A 224 -13.16 23.15 -20.64
C THR A 224 -13.30 24.28 -21.66
N SER A 225 -13.36 23.95 -22.96
CA SER A 225 -13.53 24.96 -24.02
C SER A 225 -14.82 25.79 -23.88
N SER A 226 -15.82 25.28 -23.16
CA SER A 226 -17.14 25.91 -23.02
C SER A 226 -17.76 25.72 -21.64
N GLY A 227 -16.95 25.45 -20.60
CA GLY A 227 -17.43 25.26 -19.24
C GLY A 227 -16.40 24.72 -18.27
N ALA A 228 -16.79 23.79 -17.39
CA ALA A 228 -15.99 23.35 -16.25
C ALA A 228 -16.21 21.87 -15.91
N ARG A 229 -15.23 21.27 -15.23
CA ARG A 229 -15.30 19.90 -14.69
C ARG A 229 -15.18 19.91 -13.16
N SER A 230 -15.92 19.03 -12.51
CA SER A 230 -15.76 18.78 -11.07
C SER A 230 -14.49 17.98 -10.80
N ALA A 231 -14.23 17.73 -9.52
CA ALA A 231 -13.30 16.69 -9.09
C ALA A 231 -13.78 15.28 -9.51
N ASN A 232 -12.86 14.32 -9.42
CA ASN A 232 -13.15 12.91 -9.58
C ASN A 232 -13.71 12.32 -8.28
N PHE A 233 -14.74 11.48 -8.43
CA PHE A 233 -15.45 10.78 -7.36
C PHE A 233 -15.43 9.27 -7.64
N SER A 234 -15.47 8.44 -6.59
CA SER A 234 -15.45 6.98 -6.73
C SER A 234 -16.79 6.39 -7.21
N SER A 235 -17.87 7.16 -7.17
CA SER A 235 -19.21 6.73 -7.57
C SER A 235 -19.99 7.88 -8.19
N SER A 236 -20.83 7.59 -9.18
CA SER A 236 -21.77 8.55 -9.77
C SER A 236 -23.13 8.56 -9.07
N THR A 237 -23.48 7.50 -8.36
CA THR A 237 -24.83 7.26 -7.79
C THR A 237 -24.89 7.37 -6.27
N SER A 238 -23.74 7.33 -5.58
CA SER A 238 -23.67 7.60 -4.14
C SER A 238 -23.79 9.10 -3.87
N SER A 239 -24.33 9.48 -2.71
CA SER A 239 -24.45 10.90 -2.32
C SER A 239 -23.07 11.55 -2.23
N ILE A 240 -22.96 12.80 -2.69
CA ILE A 240 -21.69 13.55 -2.64
C ILE A 240 -21.25 13.75 -1.19
N SER A 241 -22.17 14.04 -0.28
CA SER A 241 -21.89 14.14 1.16
C SER A 241 -21.28 12.84 1.71
N GLY A 242 -21.81 11.68 1.32
CA GLY A 242 -21.25 10.38 1.72
C GLY A 242 -19.83 10.17 1.17
N LEU A 243 -19.60 10.54 -0.10
CA LEU A 243 -18.29 10.41 -0.75
C LEU A 243 -17.24 11.36 -0.18
N LEU A 244 -17.64 12.56 0.24
CA LEU A 244 -16.76 13.58 0.83
C LEU A 244 -16.69 13.49 2.37
N GLY A 245 -17.45 12.58 2.99
CA GLY A 245 -17.52 12.42 4.44
C GLY A 245 -18.13 13.62 5.17
N LEU A 246 -18.99 14.39 4.50
CA LEU A 246 -19.67 15.55 5.06
C LEU A 246 -20.76 15.11 6.05
N THR A 247 -20.85 15.82 7.18
CA THR A 247 -21.91 15.62 8.17
C THR A 247 -22.88 16.81 8.16
N GLY A 248 -24.17 16.55 8.29
CA GLY A 248 -25.23 17.57 8.21
C GLY A 248 -25.67 17.91 6.78
N THR A 249 -26.54 18.91 6.65
CA THR A 249 -27.08 19.37 5.36
C THR A 249 -26.14 20.39 4.73
N HIS A 250 -25.72 20.14 3.50
CA HIS A 250 -24.85 21.02 2.72
C HIS A 250 -25.54 21.38 1.40
N GLN A 251 -26.30 22.47 1.45
CA GLN A 251 -27.03 23.00 0.29
C GLN A 251 -26.69 24.48 0.05
N GLY A 252 -26.78 24.91 -1.20
CA GLY A 252 -26.44 26.27 -1.60
C GLY A 252 -27.04 26.65 -2.94
N THR A 253 -27.34 27.93 -3.10
CA THR A 253 -27.83 28.50 -4.37
C THR A 253 -26.63 28.87 -5.23
N VAL A 254 -26.60 28.35 -6.45
CA VAL A 254 -25.54 28.61 -7.42
C VAL A 254 -26.15 29.29 -8.66
N SER A 255 -25.40 30.19 -9.30
CA SER A 255 -25.81 30.78 -10.58
C SER A 255 -24.95 30.22 -11.71
N LEU A 256 -25.59 29.63 -12.71
CA LEU A 256 -24.96 29.03 -13.89
C LEU A 256 -25.44 29.79 -15.13
N GLY A 257 -24.56 30.58 -15.75
CA GLY A 257 -24.95 31.37 -16.93
C GLY A 257 -26.05 32.40 -16.65
N GLY A 258 -26.13 32.89 -15.40
CA GLY A 258 -27.13 33.85 -14.96
C GLY A 258 -28.45 33.24 -14.46
N GLN A 259 -28.59 31.91 -14.47
CA GLN A 259 -29.76 31.21 -13.92
C GLN A 259 -29.43 30.63 -12.54
N GLU A 260 -30.28 30.87 -11.55
CA GLU A 260 -30.10 30.35 -10.19
C GLU A 260 -30.71 28.94 -10.04
N ILE A 261 -29.99 28.06 -9.35
CA ILE A 261 -30.43 26.72 -8.97
C ILE A 261 -29.90 26.39 -7.57
N THR A 262 -30.69 25.68 -6.76
CA THR A 262 -30.23 25.17 -5.47
C THR A 262 -29.68 23.76 -5.66
N LEU A 263 -28.42 23.55 -5.25
CA LEU A 263 -27.77 22.25 -5.25
C LEU A 263 -27.64 21.74 -3.82
N ASP A 264 -27.90 20.46 -3.62
CA ASP A 264 -27.76 19.77 -2.34
C ASP A 264 -26.77 18.60 -2.49
N LEU A 265 -25.69 18.62 -1.69
CA LEU A 265 -24.67 17.58 -1.71
C LEU A 265 -25.16 16.24 -1.13
N SER A 266 -26.33 16.19 -0.50
CA SER A 266 -27.00 14.92 -0.18
C SER A 266 -27.39 14.13 -1.44
N SER A 267 -27.49 14.79 -2.60
CA SER A 267 -27.71 14.17 -3.90
C SER A 267 -26.44 13.52 -4.45
N SER A 268 -26.62 12.59 -5.39
CA SER A 268 -25.54 11.97 -6.16
C SER A 268 -25.08 12.84 -7.33
N LEU A 269 -23.92 12.52 -7.89
CA LEU A 269 -23.36 13.23 -9.05
C LEU A 269 -24.32 13.18 -10.27
N SER A 270 -24.97 12.04 -10.50
CA SER A 270 -25.96 11.87 -11.57
C SER A 270 -27.22 12.72 -11.35
N GLN A 271 -27.68 12.84 -10.11
CA GLN A 271 -28.82 13.70 -9.77
C GLN A 271 -28.48 15.19 -9.95
N ILE A 272 -27.30 15.62 -9.48
CA ILE A 272 -26.81 16.99 -9.67
C ILE A 272 -26.65 17.30 -11.17
N ALA A 273 -26.15 16.36 -11.98
CA ALA A 273 -26.07 16.52 -13.43
C ALA A 273 -27.45 16.75 -14.05
N SER A 274 -28.44 15.92 -13.71
CA SER A 274 -29.82 16.07 -14.21
C SER A 274 -30.47 17.38 -13.79
N GLN A 275 -30.18 17.88 -12.58
CA GLN A 275 -30.69 19.17 -12.10
C GLN A 275 -30.13 20.33 -12.93
N ILE A 276 -28.83 20.31 -13.23
CA ILE A 276 -28.18 21.36 -14.02
C ILE A 276 -28.59 21.28 -15.51
N ASP A 277 -28.73 20.08 -16.05
CA ASP A 277 -29.11 19.86 -17.47
C ASP A 277 -30.55 20.33 -17.78
N ALA A 278 -31.37 20.55 -16.76
CA ALA A 278 -32.69 21.16 -16.89
C ALA A 278 -32.67 22.68 -17.15
N LEU A 279 -31.52 23.34 -16.97
CA LEU A 279 -31.36 24.78 -17.22
C LEU A 279 -31.24 25.08 -18.73
N SER A 280 -31.81 26.20 -19.17
CA SER A 280 -31.77 26.56 -20.58
C SER A 280 -30.37 27.08 -20.96
N GLY A 281 -29.74 26.45 -21.96
CA GLY A 281 -28.43 26.88 -22.49
C GLY A 281 -27.21 26.37 -21.72
N VAL A 282 -27.41 25.59 -20.65
CA VAL A 282 -26.37 24.89 -19.90
C VAL A 282 -26.65 23.39 -20.02
N SER A 283 -25.61 22.57 -20.18
CA SER A 283 -25.75 21.12 -20.17
C SER A 283 -24.75 20.50 -19.20
N ALA A 284 -25.17 19.45 -18.49
CA ALA A 284 -24.34 18.75 -17.52
C ALA A 284 -24.49 17.24 -17.63
N ARG A 285 -23.38 16.52 -17.57
CA ARG A 285 -23.36 15.05 -17.62
C ARG A 285 -22.26 14.46 -16.73
N VAL A 286 -22.42 13.18 -16.39
CA VAL A 286 -21.38 12.41 -15.70
C VAL A 286 -20.47 11.74 -16.72
N VAL A 287 -19.17 11.90 -16.55
CA VAL A 287 -18.13 11.27 -17.37
C VAL A 287 -17.32 10.33 -16.48
N SER A 288 -17.14 9.08 -16.93
CA SER A 288 -16.25 8.12 -16.26
C SER A 288 -14.85 8.13 -16.86
N GLN A 289 -13.85 7.80 -16.04
CA GLN A 289 -12.47 7.63 -16.45
C GLN A 289 -11.83 6.51 -15.64
N THR A 290 -11.21 5.55 -16.31
CA THR A 290 -10.41 4.50 -15.67
C THR A 290 -8.95 4.95 -15.60
N GLY A 291 -8.39 4.98 -14.39
CA GLY A 291 -6.98 5.33 -14.14
C GLY A 291 -6.01 4.20 -14.54
N GLU A 292 -4.71 4.51 -14.52
CA GLU A 292 -3.63 3.52 -14.71
C GLU A 292 -3.60 2.45 -13.61
N ASP A 293 -4.18 2.77 -12.44
CA ASP A 293 -4.43 1.86 -11.33
C ASP A 293 -5.64 0.92 -11.56
N GLY A 294 -6.33 1.06 -12.70
CA GLY A 294 -7.52 0.29 -13.05
C GLY A 294 -8.79 0.74 -12.33
N LEU A 295 -8.74 1.79 -11.50
CA LEU A 295 -9.90 2.31 -10.78
C LEU A 295 -10.71 3.25 -11.67
N THR A 296 -12.01 3.00 -11.77
CA THR A 296 -12.93 3.90 -12.50
C THR A 296 -13.42 4.98 -11.56
N THR A 297 -13.26 6.23 -11.97
CA THR A 297 -13.74 7.43 -11.28
C THR A 297 -14.74 8.18 -12.16
N TYR A 298 -15.56 9.00 -11.54
CA TYR A 298 -16.66 9.75 -12.16
C TYR A 298 -16.51 11.24 -11.88
N ARG A 299 -16.84 12.09 -12.85
CA ARG A 299 -16.85 13.55 -12.68
C ARG A 299 -18.01 14.18 -13.42
N LEU A 300 -18.46 15.33 -12.94
CA LEU A 300 -19.42 16.19 -13.61
C LEU A 300 -18.71 17.02 -14.67
N GLU A 301 -19.25 17.05 -15.89
CA GLU A 301 -18.85 17.96 -16.96
C GLU A 301 -20.01 18.92 -17.25
N ILE A 302 -19.79 20.21 -17.00
CA ILE A 302 -20.73 21.30 -17.26
C ILE A 302 -20.27 22.05 -18.51
N THR A 303 -21.17 22.30 -19.45
CA THR A 303 -20.92 23.02 -20.71
C THR A 303 -22.02 24.05 -20.97
N GLY A 304 -21.73 25.03 -21.83
CA GLY A 304 -22.68 26.10 -22.20
C GLY A 304 -22.51 27.39 -21.39
N THR A 305 -21.71 27.37 -20.32
CA THR A 305 -21.40 28.56 -19.52
C THR A 305 -20.02 28.48 -18.87
N THR A 306 -19.33 29.63 -18.80
CA THR A 306 -18.13 29.83 -17.97
C THR A 306 -18.37 30.81 -16.82
N SER A 307 -19.62 31.22 -16.60
CA SER A 307 -20.02 32.14 -15.53
C SER A 307 -20.66 31.34 -14.41
N PHE A 308 -19.96 31.29 -13.27
CA PHE A 308 -20.37 30.58 -12.07
C PHE A 308 -20.39 31.54 -10.88
N VAL A 309 -21.48 31.51 -10.11
CA VAL A 309 -21.55 32.13 -8.77
C VAL A 309 -21.94 31.03 -7.80
N ASP A 310 -21.28 30.97 -6.65
CA ASP A 310 -21.42 29.89 -5.67
C ASP A 310 -21.73 30.46 -4.29
N GLN A 311 -22.96 30.27 -3.81
CA GLN A 311 -23.29 30.56 -2.41
C GLN A 311 -23.15 29.28 -1.60
N ASN A 312 -22.62 29.39 -0.38
CA ASN A 312 -22.35 28.28 0.53
C ASN A 312 -21.36 27.23 0.00
N ASN A 313 -20.47 27.64 -0.92
CA ASN A 313 -19.31 26.86 -1.35
C ASN A 313 -19.64 25.46 -1.94
N VAL A 314 -20.81 25.28 -2.55
CA VAL A 314 -21.23 23.98 -3.08
C VAL A 314 -20.45 23.61 -4.35
N LEU A 315 -20.23 24.56 -5.27
CA LEU A 315 -19.38 24.35 -6.45
C LEU A 315 -17.90 24.21 -6.07
N HIS A 316 -17.45 24.89 -5.00
CA HIS A 316 -16.12 24.67 -4.43
C HIS A 316 -15.97 23.27 -3.85
N ALA A 317 -16.94 22.78 -3.07
CA ALA A 317 -16.92 21.43 -2.50
C ALA A 317 -16.87 20.35 -3.61
N LEU A 318 -17.65 20.54 -4.68
CA LEU A 318 -17.62 19.68 -5.89
C LEU A 318 -16.28 19.76 -6.63
N GLY A 319 -15.45 20.77 -6.38
CA GLY A 319 -14.17 20.99 -7.06
C GLY A 319 -14.33 21.55 -8.48
N VAL A 320 -15.47 22.18 -8.78
CA VAL A 320 -15.70 22.93 -10.01
C VAL A 320 -14.98 24.27 -9.94
N LEU A 321 -15.08 24.93 -8.79
CA LEU A 321 -14.41 26.19 -8.48
C LEU A 321 -13.27 25.99 -7.48
N SER A 322 -12.34 26.92 -7.50
CA SER A 322 -11.29 27.09 -6.50
C SER A 322 -11.09 28.58 -6.23
N ASN A 323 -10.63 28.93 -5.03
CA ASN A 323 -10.24 30.30 -4.75
C ASN A 323 -8.93 30.68 -5.47
N SER A 324 -8.71 31.98 -5.66
CA SER A 324 -7.46 32.51 -6.19
C SER A 324 -6.48 32.88 -5.08
N PHE A 325 -5.19 32.69 -5.33
CA PHE A 325 -4.13 33.18 -4.45
C PHE A 325 -3.83 34.65 -4.72
N GLY A 326 -3.34 35.34 -3.71
CA GLY A 326 -2.92 36.74 -3.83
C GLY A 326 -1.89 37.11 -2.78
N SER A 327 -1.62 38.41 -2.69
CA SER A 327 -0.75 39.00 -1.69
C SER A 327 -1.46 40.19 -1.05
N LEU A 328 -1.25 40.40 0.24
CA LEU A 328 -1.78 41.53 0.99
C LEU A 328 -0.67 42.54 1.30
N GLN A 329 -1.06 43.81 1.36
CA GLN A 329 -0.22 44.92 1.78
C GLN A 329 -0.13 44.99 3.31
N GLU A 330 0.99 45.53 3.83
CA GLU A 330 1.12 45.86 5.25
C GLU A 330 0.46 47.20 5.56
N ILE A 331 -0.27 47.28 6.66
CA ILE A 331 -0.87 48.51 7.17
C ILE A 331 -0.43 48.68 8.60
N GLN A 332 0.23 49.80 8.89
CA GLN A 332 0.53 50.25 10.24
C GLN A 332 -0.40 51.37 10.65
N ARG A 333 -0.88 51.35 11.89
CA ARG A 333 -1.80 52.37 12.39
C ARG A 333 -1.43 52.75 13.82
N SER A 334 -1.54 54.03 14.13
CA SER A 334 -1.33 54.51 15.49
C SER A 334 -2.38 53.93 16.44
N ASP A 335 -1.95 53.57 17.63
CA ASP A 335 -2.84 53.15 18.72
C ASP A 335 -3.69 54.34 19.24
N THR A 336 -3.14 55.53 19.16
CA THR A 336 -3.73 56.80 19.62
C THR A 336 -4.49 57.50 18.49
N ALA A 337 -5.72 57.93 18.79
CA ALA A 337 -6.54 58.76 17.92
C ALA A 337 -6.34 60.24 18.26
N LEU A 338 -5.96 61.04 17.26
CA LEU A 338 -5.75 62.46 17.42
C LEU A 338 -7.08 63.22 17.33
N SER A 339 -7.30 64.13 18.28
CA SER A 339 -8.50 64.97 18.35
C SER A 339 -8.19 66.45 18.15
N LYS A 340 -9.22 67.22 17.83
CA LYS A 340 -9.17 68.67 17.79
C LYS A 340 -9.43 69.28 19.16
N VAL A 341 -8.89 70.47 19.40
CA VAL A 341 -9.26 71.30 20.55
C VAL A 341 -10.77 71.56 20.53
N GLY A 342 -11.47 71.16 21.60
CA GLY A 342 -12.93 71.25 21.67
C GLY A 342 -13.69 70.02 21.15
N GLY A 343 -12.99 68.97 20.72
CA GLY A 343 -13.56 67.67 20.35
C GLY A 343 -13.66 67.44 18.83
N GLY A 344 -13.77 66.16 18.45
CA GLY A 344 -13.82 65.68 17.07
C GLY A 344 -12.46 65.21 16.54
N ALA A 345 -12.47 64.28 15.59
CA ALA A 345 -11.25 63.71 15.00
C ALA A 345 -10.51 64.73 14.12
N VAL A 346 -9.19 64.64 14.09
CA VAL A 346 -8.37 65.36 13.11
C VAL A 346 -8.52 64.73 11.72
N THR A 347 -8.17 65.50 10.70
CA THR A 347 -8.12 65.08 9.29
C THR A 347 -6.79 65.51 8.70
N ALA A 348 -6.41 65.01 7.53
CA ALA A 348 -5.17 65.44 6.87
C ALA A 348 -5.09 66.96 6.64
N SER A 349 -6.24 67.64 6.47
CA SER A 349 -6.33 69.09 6.32
C SER A 349 -6.41 69.88 7.63
N SER A 350 -6.36 69.23 8.80
CA SER A 350 -6.35 69.92 10.09
C SER A 350 -4.99 70.57 10.33
N THR A 351 -4.99 71.82 10.80
CA THR A 351 -3.75 72.53 11.13
C THR A 351 -3.20 72.08 12.48
N TRP A 352 -1.89 72.23 12.68
CA TRP A 352 -1.26 71.89 13.97
C TRP A 352 -1.86 72.67 15.15
N SER A 353 -2.35 73.89 14.94
CA SER A 353 -3.05 74.71 15.95
C SER A 353 -4.40 74.15 16.39
N GLN A 354 -5.00 73.26 15.58
CA GLN A 354 -6.29 72.63 15.87
C GLN A 354 -6.14 71.38 16.72
N LEU A 355 -4.94 70.79 16.84
CA LEU A 355 -4.73 69.54 17.58
C LEU A 355 -4.90 69.72 19.08
N ASP A 356 -5.63 68.82 19.72
CA ASP A 356 -5.61 68.66 21.16
C ASP A 356 -4.43 67.77 21.55
N THR A 357 -3.51 68.30 22.35
CA THR A 357 -2.35 67.60 22.91
C THR A 357 -2.60 67.17 24.36
N GLY A 358 -3.86 67.16 24.81
CA GLY A 358 -4.27 66.73 26.14
C GLY A 358 -5.12 67.77 26.88
N GLY A 359 -6.25 67.33 27.44
CA GLY A 359 -7.10 68.15 28.31
C GLY A 359 -7.83 69.30 27.60
N GLY A 360 -7.99 69.25 26.28
CA GLY A 360 -8.64 70.31 25.50
C GLY A 360 -7.72 71.48 25.18
N ALA A 361 -6.40 71.26 25.11
CA ALA A 361 -5.40 72.30 24.89
C ALA A 361 -4.42 71.95 23.76
N ASN A 362 -3.90 72.96 23.08
CA ASN A 362 -2.84 72.81 22.07
C ASN A 362 -1.53 73.37 22.61
N ASN A 363 -0.60 72.49 22.97
CA ASN A 363 0.71 72.88 23.52
C ASN A 363 1.83 72.90 22.48
N ILE A 364 1.53 72.60 21.20
CA ILE A 364 2.49 72.61 20.09
C ILE A 364 3.03 74.04 19.87
N THR A 365 4.32 74.18 19.62
CA THR A 365 4.98 75.45 19.28
C THR A 365 5.62 75.41 17.90
N ASN A 366 5.83 76.59 17.30
CA ASN A 366 6.60 76.67 16.04
C ASN A 366 8.05 76.31 16.32
N GLY A 367 8.61 75.39 15.53
CA GLY A 367 9.96 74.85 15.70
C GLY A 367 10.00 73.46 16.33
N ASP A 368 8.88 72.95 16.88
CA ASP A 368 8.81 71.57 17.35
C ASP A 368 9.05 70.58 16.21
N THR A 369 9.74 69.48 16.50
CA THR A 369 10.09 68.47 15.50
C THR A 369 9.53 67.09 15.81
N ILE A 370 9.29 66.31 14.76
CA ILE A 370 8.88 64.90 14.80
C ILE A 370 9.98 64.08 14.14
N THR A 371 10.53 63.15 14.89
CA THR A 371 11.49 62.17 14.36
C THR A 371 10.71 61.05 13.70
N ILE A 372 11.01 60.76 12.44
CA ILE A 372 10.43 59.68 11.65
C ILE A 372 11.52 58.61 11.49
N THR A 373 11.33 57.43 12.07
CA THR A 373 12.29 56.32 11.96
C THR A 373 11.60 55.00 11.64
N GLY A 374 12.35 54.01 11.17
CA GLY A 374 11.85 52.65 11.02
C GLY A 374 12.50 51.89 9.87
N THR A 375 11.76 51.00 9.22
CA THR A 375 12.22 50.16 8.11
C THR A 375 11.24 50.19 6.94
N LYS A 376 11.74 50.13 5.70
CA LYS A 376 10.94 50.01 4.47
C LYS A 376 10.46 48.57 4.25
N HIS A 377 9.68 48.34 3.19
CA HIS A 377 9.24 47.02 2.72
C HIS A 377 10.36 45.96 2.72
N ASP A 378 11.53 46.31 2.18
CA ASP A 378 12.70 45.42 2.05
C ASP A 378 13.57 45.32 3.31
N GLY A 379 13.21 46.02 4.39
CA GLY A 379 13.95 46.06 5.65
C GLY A 379 15.01 47.16 5.74
N THR A 380 15.19 47.98 4.70
CA THR A 380 16.13 49.11 4.73
C THR A 380 15.71 50.12 5.79
N GLN A 381 16.64 50.56 6.65
CA GLN A 381 16.36 51.53 7.70
C GLN A 381 16.14 52.96 7.15
N VAL A 382 15.23 53.68 7.78
CA VAL A 382 14.87 55.07 7.46
C VAL A 382 15.00 55.94 8.70
N SER A 383 15.53 57.16 8.52
CA SER A 383 15.51 58.22 9.53
C SER A 383 15.35 59.57 8.85
N ALA A 384 14.34 60.33 9.26
CA ALA A 384 14.04 61.67 8.79
C ALA A 384 13.48 62.52 9.95
N THR A 385 13.40 63.83 9.75
CA THR A 385 12.83 64.77 10.71
C THR A 385 11.85 65.69 9.99
N TYR A 386 10.65 65.83 10.55
CA TYR A 386 9.67 66.83 10.15
C TYR A 386 9.68 67.97 11.17
N THR A 387 9.69 69.23 10.74
CA THR A 387 9.68 70.41 11.61
C THR A 387 8.41 71.20 11.35
N ILE A 388 7.68 71.54 12.41
CA ILE A 388 6.47 72.36 12.36
C ILE A 388 6.90 73.84 12.28
N GLN A 389 6.89 74.45 11.09
CA GLN A 389 7.41 75.81 10.93
C GLN A 389 6.37 76.86 11.36
N ASP A 390 5.11 76.66 10.95
CA ASP A 390 3.99 77.52 11.34
C ASP A 390 2.75 76.68 11.65
N LYS A 391 2.48 76.50 12.94
CA LYS A 391 1.38 75.66 13.40
C LYS A 391 0.00 76.16 12.97
N SER A 392 -0.12 77.45 12.62
CA SER A 392 -1.40 78.06 12.26
C SER A 392 -1.81 77.83 10.81
N THR A 393 -0.85 77.53 9.93
CA THR A 393 -1.06 77.39 8.49
C THR A 393 -0.69 76.01 7.94
N GLU A 394 0.30 75.34 8.53
CA GLU A 394 0.66 73.97 8.14
C GLU A 394 -0.37 72.95 8.63
N THR A 395 -0.66 71.97 7.79
CA THR A 395 -1.60 70.88 8.07
C THR A 395 -0.90 69.55 8.30
N LEU A 396 -1.60 68.59 8.91
CA LEU A 396 -1.10 67.22 9.09
C LEU A 396 -0.68 66.55 7.77
N GLN A 397 -1.23 66.94 6.62
CA GLN A 397 -0.78 66.48 5.30
C GLN A 397 0.74 66.64 5.11
N GLY A 398 1.37 67.69 5.65
CA GLY A 398 2.82 67.88 5.56
C GLY A 398 3.61 66.77 6.25
N LEU A 399 3.15 66.30 7.42
CA LEU A 399 3.75 65.14 8.08
C LEU A 399 3.53 63.87 7.27
N LEU A 400 2.32 63.66 6.74
CA LEU A 400 1.99 62.48 5.93
C LEU A 400 2.86 62.41 4.68
N ASP A 401 3.04 63.53 3.98
CA ASP A 401 3.91 63.64 2.81
C ASP A 401 5.37 63.38 3.18
N ALA A 402 5.83 63.86 4.34
CA ALA A 402 7.18 63.59 4.82
C ALA A 402 7.40 62.10 5.15
N ILE A 403 6.38 61.42 5.71
CA ILE A 403 6.41 59.96 5.90
C ILE A 403 6.48 59.25 4.54
N GLY A 404 5.62 59.64 3.59
CA GLY A 404 5.63 59.10 2.22
C GLY A 404 6.99 59.26 1.54
N ALA A 405 7.61 60.45 1.63
CA ALA A 405 8.92 60.73 1.06
C ALA A 405 10.05 59.94 1.74
N ALA A 406 10.00 59.76 3.06
CA ALA A 406 11.03 59.05 3.81
C ALA A 406 11.04 57.54 3.48
N PHE A 407 9.86 56.93 3.42
CA PHE A 407 9.71 55.49 3.20
C PHE A 407 9.62 55.11 1.70
N GLY A 408 9.09 55.98 0.84
CA GLY A 408 8.97 55.76 -0.60
C GLY A 408 7.61 55.15 -0.97
N ASP A 409 7.58 53.83 -1.18
CA ASP A 409 6.40 53.08 -1.63
C ASP A 409 5.32 52.90 -0.54
N VAL A 410 5.02 53.96 0.22
CA VAL A 410 3.98 53.97 1.24
C VAL A 410 2.97 55.09 1.02
N THR A 411 1.75 54.88 1.48
CA THR A 411 0.71 55.91 1.57
C THR A 411 0.42 56.20 3.04
N ALA A 412 0.73 57.40 3.50
CA ALA A 412 0.37 57.88 4.83
C ALA A 412 -0.95 58.68 4.79
N SER A 413 -1.86 58.41 5.74
CA SER A 413 -3.20 58.98 5.80
C SER A 413 -3.69 59.16 7.25
N ILE A 414 -4.79 59.89 7.43
CA ILE A 414 -5.53 59.93 8.69
C ILE A 414 -6.84 59.16 8.51
N THR A 415 -7.12 58.21 9.41
CA THR A 415 -8.38 57.46 9.42
C THR A 415 -9.56 58.34 9.86
N ALA A 416 -10.80 57.88 9.63
CA ALA A 416 -12.01 58.65 9.99
C ALA A 416 -12.11 58.98 11.50
N ASP A 417 -11.50 58.16 12.35
CA ASP A 417 -11.41 58.34 13.80
C ASP A 417 -10.17 59.13 14.26
N GLY A 418 -9.34 59.63 13.33
CA GLY A 418 -8.21 60.51 13.65
C GLY A 418 -6.87 59.82 13.91
N LYS A 419 -6.70 58.55 13.54
CA LYS A 419 -5.43 57.82 13.69
C LYS A 419 -4.54 58.00 12.47
N ILE A 420 -3.22 57.99 12.67
CA ILE A 420 -2.26 57.95 11.56
C ILE A 420 -2.20 56.53 11.03
N GLN A 421 -2.34 56.36 9.72
CA GLN A 421 -2.21 55.08 9.03
C GLN A 421 -1.16 55.18 7.92
N VAL A 422 -0.23 54.23 7.89
CA VAL A 422 0.75 54.07 6.83
C VAL A 422 0.51 52.72 6.16
N THR A 423 0.23 52.73 4.87
CA THR A 423 0.00 51.53 4.05
C THR A 423 1.18 51.32 3.13
N ASP A 424 1.76 50.12 3.14
CA ASP A 424 2.74 49.69 2.14
C ASP A 424 2.03 49.51 0.80
N ASN A 425 2.45 50.21 -0.24
CA ASN A 425 1.84 50.09 -1.55
C ASN A 425 2.30 48.80 -2.27
N LEU A 426 3.34 48.13 -1.78
CA LEU A 426 3.79 46.83 -2.24
C LEU A 426 3.13 45.70 -1.43
N ALA A 427 2.40 44.82 -2.12
CA ALA A 427 1.81 43.64 -1.51
C ALA A 427 2.87 42.53 -1.35
N GLY A 428 2.70 41.68 -0.33
CA GLY A 428 3.62 40.57 -0.04
C GLY A 428 4.29 40.72 1.31
N ALA A 429 5.26 39.86 1.59
CA ALA A 429 6.00 39.91 2.86
C ALA A 429 6.71 41.26 3.01
N SER A 430 6.36 42.01 4.05
CA SER A 430 6.88 43.35 4.31
C SER A 430 7.64 43.37 5.63
N ALA A 431 8.74 44.12 5.65
CA ALA A 431 9.46 44.51 6.85
C ALA A 431 9.17 45.96 7.25
N LEU A 432 8.09 46.57 6.76
CA LEU A 432 7.68 47.93 7.12
C LEU A 432 7.58 48.06 8.65
N ALA A 433 8.19 49.11 9.19
CA ALA A 433 8.01 49.57 10.56
C ALA A 433 8.12 51.09 10.56
N VAL A 434 7.20 51.78 11.23
CA VAL A 434 7.19 53.23 11.32
C VAL A 434 7.12 53.63 12.79
N THR A 435 7.99 54.54 13.19
CA THR A 435 7.98 55.13 14.53
C THR A 435 7.99 56.64 14.36
N LEU A 436 7.03 57.30 15.00
CA LEU A 436 6.92 58.75 15.05
C LEU A 436 7.17 59.20 16.47
N ARG A 437 8.18 60.04 16.69
CA ARG A 437 8.50 60.56 18.01
C ARG A 437 8.48 62.08 18.00
N SER A 438 7.47 62.66 18.65
CA SER A 438 7.43 64.10 18.94
C SER A 438 8.56 64.47 19.91
N ASN A 439 9.31 65.52 19.58
CA ASN A 439 10.44 65.97 20.39
C ASN A 439 10.06 67.08 21.40
N ASN A 440 8.93 67.76 21.19
CA ASN A 440 8.33 68.75 22.10
C ASN A 440 9.34 69.81 22.60
N GLU A 441 10.19 70.33 21.70
CA GLU A 441 11.28 71.25 22.04
C GLU A 441 10.82 72.56 22.69
N GLY A 442 9.62 73.05 22.35
CA GLY A 442 8.99 74.21 22.98
C GLY A 442 8.23 73.91 24.27
N GLY A 443 8.24 72.66 24.75
CA GLY A 443 7.41 72.15 25.85
C GLY A 443 6.05 71.63 25.36
N GLY A 444 5.38 70.80 26.18
CA GLY A 444 4.09 70.18 25.82
C GLY A 444 4.14 68.65 25.90
N ASP A 445 3.05 68.00 25.43
CA ASP A 445 2.84 66.55 25.54
C ASP A 445 2.18 65.99 24.26
N LEU A 446 2.63 66.46 23.07
CA LEU A 446 2.12 65.92 21.81
C LEU A 446 2.52 64.45 21.68
N ASP A 447 1.52 63.58 21.71
CA ASP A 447 1.66 62.16 21.45
C ASP A 447 0.95 61.80 20.14
N LEU A 448 1.69 61.13 19.23
CA LEU A 448 1.17 60.65 17.95
C LEU A 448 0.77 59.16 18.00
N GLY A 449 1.01 58.51 19.14
CA GLY A 449 0.81 57.09 19.36
C GLY A 449 1.91 56.23 18.73
N ASP A 450 2.00 55.00 19.22
CA ASP A 450 2.83 53.97 18.62
C ASP A 450 2.11 53.39 17.40
N LEU A 451 2.83 53.27 16.27
CA LEU A 451 2.29 52.61 15.09
C LEU A 451 2.56 51.12 15.18
N GLU A 452 1.48 50.34 15.15
CA GLU A 452 1.54 48.88 15.10
C GLU A 452 0.94 48.35 13.79
N ALA A 453 1.40 47.19 13.37
CA ALA A 453 0.86 46.51 12.19
C ALA A 453 -0.53 45.94 12.49
N VAL A 454 -1.56 46.62 12.00
CA VAL A 454 -2.97 46.20 12.08
C VAL A 454 -3.32 45.20 10.97
N GLN A 455 -2.53 45.17 9.90
CA GLN A 455 -2.57 44.12 8.88
C GLN A 455 -1.15 43.85 8.44
N LYS A 456 -0.70 42.59 8.52
CA LYS A 456 0.62 42.20 8.02
C LYS A 456 0.58 41.90 6.53
N GLY A 457 1.56 42.42 5.80
CA GLY A 457 1.77 42.07 4.41
C GLY A 457 2.27 40.64 4.29
N TYR A 458 1.69 39.87 3.37
CA TYR A 458 2.17 38.51 3.05
C TYR A 458 1.69 38.03 1.69
N SER A 459 2.40 37.05 1.13
CA SER A 459 1.95 36.29 -0.03
C SER A 459 1.34 34.98 0.44
N MET A 460 0.14 34.67 -0.04
CA MET A 460 -0.58 33.45 0.31
C MET A 460 0.15 32.22 -0.25
N GLU A 461 0.64 32.30 -1.50
CA GLU A 461 1.46 31.26 -2.11
C GLU A 461 2.96 31.59 -1.94
N VAL A 462 3.62 30.81 -1.07
CA VAL A 462 5.05 30.95 -0.75
C VAL A 462 5.92 30.20 -1.76
N ALA A 463 5.41 29.09 -2.28
CA ALA A 463 6.00 28.36 -3.39
C ALA A 463 4.90 27.78 -4.27
N THR A 464 4.95 28.06 -5.57
CA THR A 464 3.99 27.50 -6.53
C THR A 464 4.33 26.05 -6.85
N GLY A 465 3.31 25.19 -6.90
CA GLY A 465 3.44 23.84 -7.42
C GLY A 465 3.76 23.88 -8.91
N ARG A 466 4.77 23.14 -9.36
CA ARG A 466 5.17 23.09 -10.77
C ARG A 466 5.56 21.68 -11.17
N ASP A 467 5.28 21.32 -12.41
CA ASP A 467 5.71 20.04 -12.99
C ASP A 467 7.18 20.10 -13.41
N ALA A 468 7.84 18.94 -13.40
CA ALA A 468 9.11 18.74 -14.07
C ALA A 468 8.90 18.83 -15.58
N LEU A 469 9.83 19.51 -16.26
CA LEU A 469 9.87 19.62 -17.70
C LEU A 469 11.26 19.22 -18.18
N LEU A 470 11.31 18.22 -19.05
CA LEU A 470 12.53 17.73 -19.66
C LEU A 470 12.32 17.50 -21.16
N SER A 471 13.43 17.54 -21.90
CA SER A 471 13.48 17.09 -23.29
C SER A 471 14.25 15.78 -23.36
N ILE A 472 13.70 14.76 -24.01
CA ILE A 472 14.36 13.48 -24.29
C ILE A 472 14.36 13.26 -25.80
N ASP A 473 15.54 13.14 -26.42
CA ASP A 473 15.73 12.97 -27.87
C ASP A 473 14.93 13.99 -28.73
N GLY A 474 14.79 15.21 -28.20
CA GLY A 474 14.05 16.32 -28.83
C GLY A 474 12.54 16.39 -28.52
N GLY A 475 11.98 15.39 -27.83
CA GLY A 475 10.58 15.39 -27.37
C GLY A 475 10.44 15.95 -25.95
N TYR A 476 9.43 16.81 -25.73
CA TYR A 476 9.14 17.36 -24.41
C TYR A 476 8.28 16.42 -23.57
N VAL A 477 8.65 16.26 -22.31
CA VAL A 477 7.96 15.43 -21.33
C VAL A 477 7.69 16.28 -20.10
N THR A 478 6.43 16.23 -19.64
CA THR A 478 6.00 16.87 -18.40
C THR A 478 5.60 15.80 -17.39
N LYS A 479 6.12 15.89 -16.17
CA LYS A 479 5.80 14.95 -15.08
C LYS A 479 5.56 15.72 -13.79
N SER A 480 4.60 15.27 -12.98
CA SER A 480 4.32 15.89 -11.69
C SER A 480 5.40 15.61 -10.62
N SER A 481 6.31 14.67 -10.87
CA SER A 481 7.38 14.27 -9.95
C SER A 481 8.76 14.50 -10.58
N ASN A 482 9.78 14.61 -9.72
CA ASN A 482 11.18 14.56 -10.13
C ASN A 482 11.68 13.14 -10.41
N THR A 483 10.91 12.11 -10.08
CA THR A 483 11.16 10.74 -10.54
C THR A 483 10.33 10.50 -11.80
N VAL A 484 11.02 10.25 -12.91
CA VAL A 484 10.46 10.08 -14.25
C VAL A 484 10.67 8.64 -14.70
N ASP A 485 9.59 7.88 -14.74
CA ASP A 485 9.53 6.49 -15.21
C ASP A 485 8.62 6.34 -16.43
N GLY A 486 8.72 5.18 -17.10
CA GLY A 486 7.85 4.78 -18.20
C GLY A 486 8.05 5.54 -19.52
N VAL A 487 8.96 6.51 -19.57
CA VAL A 487 9.25 7.30 -20.78
C VAL A 487 10.27 6.60 -21.67
N ILE A 488 11.38 6.14 -21.07
CA ILE A 488 12.35 5.26 -21.71
C ILE A 488 12.09 3.85 -21.13
N PRO A 489 11.82 2.82 -21.96
CA PRO A 489 11.52 1.49 -21.47
C PRO A 489 12.59 0.96 -20.51
N GLY A 490 12.15 0.56 -19.31
CA GLY A 490 13.01 0.02 -18.26
C GLY A 490 14.01 0.99 -17.64
N VAL A 491 13.85 2.30 -17.83
CA VAL A 491 14.71 3.34 -17.24
C VAL A 491 13.88 4.27 -16.35
N THR A 492 14.42 4.56 -15.18
CA THR A 492 13.90 5.58 -14.26
C THR A 492 14.93 6.69 -14.08
N LEU A 493 14.51 7.93 -14.25
CA LEU A 493 15.33 9.13 -14.09
C LEU A 493 14.93 9.88 -12.82
N ASP A 494 15.89 10.19 -11.95
CA ASP A 494 15.69 11.06 -10.81
C ASP A 494 16.33 12.43 -11.09
N LEU A 495 15.49 13.45 -11.23
CA LEU A 495 15.87 14.82 -11.53
C LEU A 495 16.28 15.54 -10.24
N LEU A 496 17.49 16.06 -10.20
CA LEU A 496 18.04 16.74 -9.01
C LEU A 496 18.06 18.25 -9.18
N LYS A 497 18.36 18.72 -10.39
CA LYS A 497 18.52 20.14 -10.71
C LYS A 497 18.16 20.40 -12.17
N ALA A 498 17.60 21.58 -12.45
CA ALA A 498 17.44 22.09 -13.80
C ALA A 498 18.63 22.96 -14.21
N GLU A 499 19.13 22.77 -15.43
CA GLU A 499 20.20 23.56 -16.01
C GLU A 499 19.95 23.71 -17.51
N GLN A 500 19.29 24.81 -17.90
CA GLN A 500 18.94 25.05 -19.29
C GLN A 500 20.18 25.17 -20.18
N GLY A 501 20.12 24.54 -21.36
CA GLY A 501 21.24 24.51 -22.32
C GLY A 501 22.28 23.41 -22.07
N THR A 502 22.18 22.65 -20.97
CA THR A 502 23.05 21.49 -20.71
C THR A 502 22.38 20.21 -21.21
N THR A 503 23.05 19.50 -22.13
CA THR A 503 22.64 18.18 -22.62
C THR A 503 23.35 17.10 -21.83
N ILE A 504 22.56 16.21 -21.24
CA ILE A 504 23.02 14.99 -20.60
C ILE A 504 22.88 13.83 -21.58
N THR A 505 23.98 13.16 -21.90
CA THR A 505 23.96 11.93 -22.68
C THR A 505 23.84 10.76 -21.72
N LEU A 506 22.68 10.10 -21.72
CA LEU A 506 22.45 8.83 -21.02
C LEU A 506 22.79 7.67 -21.96
N ARG A 507 23.71 6.82 -21.55
CA ARG A 507 24.04 5.59 -22.26
C ARG A 507 23.65 4.39 -21.39
N VAL A 508 22.79 3.55 -21.92
CA VAL A 508 22.34 2.29 -21.31
C VAL A 508 23.12 1.15 -21.95
N GLU A 509 23.79 0.35 -21.14
CA GLU A 509 24.59 -0.78 -21.61
C GLU A 509 24.31 -2.02 -20.79
N ARG A 510 24.59 -3.20 -21.35
CA ARG A 510 24.60 -4.44 -20.55
C ARG A 510 25.71 -4.36 -19.51
N ASP A 511 25.38 -4.74 -18.28
CA ASP A 511 26.36 -4.80 -17.20
C ASP A 511 27.14 -6.11 -17.24
N LEU A 512 28.14 -6.15 -18.13
CA LEU A 512 29.03 -7.30 -18.27
C LEU A 512 29.81 -7.61 -16.99
N ASP A 513 30.07 -6.61 -16.14
CA ASP A 513 30.81 -6.80 -14.90
C ASP A 513 30.00 -7.61 -13.90
N SER A 514 28.73 -7.24 -13.72
CA SER A 514 27.78 -7.99 -12.91
C SER A 514 27.55 -9.41 -13.46
N LEU A 515 27.48 -9.57 -14.78
CA LEU A 515 27.35 -10.92 -15.39
C LEU A 515 28.59 -11.79 -15.14
N VAL A 516 29.79 -11.27 -15.40
CA VAL A 516 31.05 -12.00 -15.15
C VAL A 516 31.18 -12.38 -13.68
N LYS A 517 30.73 -11.52 -12.75
CA LYS A 517 30.70 -11.84 -11.32
C LYS A 517 29.83 -13.07 -11.03
N LYS A 518 28.65 -13.22 -11.65
CA LYS A 518 27.80 -14.42 -11.46
C LYS A 518 28.50 -15.70 -11.89
N PHE A 519 29.21 -15.67 -13.03
CA PHE A 519 30.00 -16.81 -13.49
C PHE A 519 31.18 -17.14 -12.55
N LYS A 520 31.84 -16.11 -12.01
CA LYS A 520 32.88 -16.28 -10.98
C LYS A 520 32.32 -16.92 -9.72
N ASP A 521 31.20 -16.41 -9.21
CA ASP A 521 30.53 -16.92 -8.02
C ASP A 521 30.17 -18.42 -8.20
N PHE A 522 29.62 -18.81 -9.35
CA PHE A 522 29.38 -20.22 -9.71
C PHE A 522 30.67 -21.06 -9.72
N THR A 523 31.71 -20.57 -10.38
CA THR A 523 33.02 -21.24 -10.49
C THR A 523 33.66 -21.45 -9.11
N GLU A 524 33.58 -20.47 -8.23
CA GLU A 524 34.06 -20.56 -6.85
C GLU A 524 33.30 -21.59 -6.04
N LYS A 525 31.96 -21.62 -6.10
CA LYS A 525 31.16 -22.62 -5.37
C LYS A 525 31.44 -24.03 -5.89
N TYR A 526 31.60 -24.20 -7.19
CA TYR A 526 31.99 -25.48 -7.79
C TYR A 526 33.37 -25.92 -7.29
N ASN A 527 34.36 -25.03 -7.34
CA ASN A 527 35.72 -25.33 -6.90
C ASN A 527 35.79 -25.65 -5.41
N ALA A 528 34.97 -25.02 -4.57
CA ALA A 528 34.87 -25.34 -3.14
C ALA A 528 34.38 -26.78 -2.89
N VAL A 529 33.43 -27.28 -3.70
CA VAL A 529 32.99 -28.68 -3.65
C VAL A 529 34.13 -29.61 -4.09
N MET A 530 34.81 -29.29 -5.19
CA MET A 530 35.92 -30.10 -5.69
C MET A 530 37.11 -30.15 -4.72
N ASP A 531 37.42 -29.04 -4.04
CA ASP A 531 38.44 -28.96 -3.01
C ASP A 531 38.08 -29.79 -1.79
N PHE A 532 36.82 -29.75 -1.36
CA PHE A 532 36.34 -30.61 -0.27
C PHE A 532 36.49 -32.09 -0.63
N ILE A 533 36.01 -32.51 -1.81
CA ILE A 533 36.12 -33.91 -2.26
C ILE A 533 37.59 -34.32 -2.30
N LYS A 534 38.47 -33.50 -2.88
CA LYS A 534 39.91 -33.77 -2.96
C LYS A 534 40.57 -33.90 -1.59
N ALA A 535 40.20 -33.03 -0.64
CA ALA A 535 40.71 -33.10 0.73
C ALA A 535 40.31 -34.41 1.42
N GLN A 536 39.06 -34.85 1.22
CA GLN A 536 38.57 -36.11 1.79
C GLN A 536 39.19 -37.35 1.14
N THR A 537 39.55 -37.30 -0.15
CA THR A 537 40.08 -38.44 -0.91
C THR A 537 41.61 -38.49 -1.01
N LYS A 538 42.35 -37.54 -0.40
CA LYS A 538 43.82 -37.54 -0.43
C LYS A 538 44.37 -38.70 0.43
N TYR A 539 45.47 -39.32 -0.01
CA TYR A 539 46.30 -40.18 0.83
C TYR A 539 47.69 -39.53 0.95
N ASP A 540 48.21 -39.47 2.16
CA ASP A 540 49.53 -38.92 2.45
C ASP A 540 50.51 -40.09 2.69
N GLU A 541 51.36 -40.36 1.69
CA GLU A 541 52.26 -41.52 1.69
C GLU A 541 53.37 -41.40 2.74
N GLU A 542 53.81 -40.18 3.07
CA GLU A 542 54.88 -39.92 4.02
C GLU A 542 54.40 -40.14 5.47
N THR A 543 53.19 -39.70 5.79
CA THR A 543 52.60 -39.87 7.12
C THR A 543 51.72 -41.11 7.26
N GLN A 544 51.52 -41.87 6.17
CA GLN A 544 50.60 -43.01 6.06
C GLN A 544 49.18 -42.70 6.55
N LYS A 545 48.70 -41.47 6.35
CA LYS A 545 47.40 -40.99 6.83
C LYS A 545 46.46 -40.65 5.68
N THR A 546 45.18 -40.97 5.87
CA THR A 546 44.09 -40.52 4.99
C THR A 546 43.82 -39.03 5.21
N GLY A 547 43.55 -38.29 4.14
CA GLY A 547 43.32 -36.85 4.16
C GLY A 547 42.03 -36.44 4.86
N GLY A 548 41.01 -37.31 4.90
CA GLY A 548 39.76 -37.03 5.61
C GLY A 548 38.97 -38.28 6.01
N VAL A 549 37.95 -38.09 6.84
CA VAL A 549 37.14 -39.17 7.44
C VAL A 549 36.24 -39.89 6.42
N LEU A 550 36.06 -39.30 5.23
CA LEU A 550 35.28 -39.87 4.13
C LEU A 550 36.15 -40.58 3.07
N PHE A 551 37.43 -40.82 3.35
CA PHE A 551 38.32 -41.53 2.43
C PHE A 551 37.74 -42.90 2.03
N GLY A 552 37.68 -43.17 0.72
CA GLY A 552 37.13 -44.40 0.16
C GLY A 552 35.60 -44.46 0.04
N ASP A 553 34.85 -43.40 0.37
CA ASP A 553 33.39 -43.38 0.18
C ASP A 553 33.02 -43.21 -1.31
N GLY A 554 32.40 -44.23 -1.90
CA GLY A 554 31.98 -44.22 -3.32
C GLY A 554 30.92 -43.16 -3.67
N THR A 555 30.19 -42.64 -2.68
CA THR A 555 29.21 -41.57 -2.86
C THR A 555 29.91 -40.27 -3.25
N LEU A 556 31.09 -39.97 -2.69
CA LEU A 556 31.88 -38.80 -3.08
C LEU A 556 32.36 -38.89 -4.54
N SER A 557 32.73 -40.08 -5.00
CA SER A 557 33.09 -40.30 -6.41
C SER A 557 31.89 -40.14 -7.34
N SER A 558 30.70 -40.55 -6.87
CA SER A 558 29.46 -40.40 -7.64
C SER A 558 29.11 -38.93 -7.82
N VAL A 559 29.14 -38.14 -6.72
CA VAL A 559 28.97 -36.68 -6.74
C VAL A 559 29.97 -36.03 -7.70
N LYS A 560 31.26 -36.35 -7.57
CA LYS A 560 32.31 -35.81 -8.46
C LYS A 560 32.01 -36.11 -9.93
N SER A 561 31.66 -37.36 -10.25
CA SER A 561 31.44 -37.79 -11.63
C SER A 561 30.22 -37.12 -12.25
N GLU A 562 29.13 -36.97 -11.49
CA GLU A 562 27.90 -36.30 -11.94
C GLU A 562 28.10 -34.80 -12.17
N LEU A 563 28.83 -34.11 -11.26
CA LEU A 563 29.17 -32.69 -11.47
C LEU A 563 30.08 -32.49 -12.68
N MET A 564 31.06 -33.37 -12.89
CA MET A 564 31.93 -33.31 -14.07
C MET A 564 31.18 -33.64 -15.36
N ALA A 565 30.22 -34.57 -15.34
CA ALA A 565 29.41 -34.93 -16.51
C ALA A 565 28.62 -33.73 -17.05
N ASN A 566 28.05 -32.90 -16.17
CA ASN A 566 27.32 -31.69 -16.55
C ASN A 566 28.19 -30.63 -17.25
N LEU A 567 29.51 -30.62 -17.04
CA LEU A 567 30.43 -29.65 -17.68
C LEU A 567 30.85 -30.07 -19.09
N VAL A 568 30.86 -31.37 -19.35
CA VAL A 568 31.34 -31.94 -20.62
C VAL A 568 30.21 -32.41 -21.53
N SER A 569 28.98 -32.46 -21.00
CA SER A 569 27.77 -32.73 -21.79
C SER A 569 27.53 -31.58 -22.78
N ARG A 570 27.22 -31.95 -24.03
CA ARG A 570 26.78 -30.98 -25.04
C ARG A 570 25.36 -30.51 -24.71
N VAL A 571 25.16 -29.20 -24.69
CA VAL A 571 23.84 -28.58 -24.57
C VAL A 571 23.13 -28.72 -25.91
N TRP A 572 21.95 -29.33 -25.88
CA TRP A 572 21.09 -29.50 -27.05
C TRP A 572 20.35 -28.19 -27.37
N GLY A 573 20.08 -27.90 -28.64
CA GLY A 573 19.30 -26.73 -29.05
C GLY A 573 20.10 -25.42 -29.07
N VAL A 574 21.43 -25.50 -28.95
CA VAL A 574 22.38 -24.40 -29.11
C VAL A 574 23.30 -24.73 -30.29
N SER A 575 23.86 -23.72 -30.96
CA SER A 575 24.80 -23.95 -32.07
C SER A 575 26.00 -24.79 -31.63
N GLU A 576 26.60 -25.54 -32.56
CA GLU A 576 27.70 -26.46 -32.24
C GLU A 576 28.88 -25.75 -31.56
N GLU A 577 29.15 -24.50 -31.96
CA GLU A 577 30.19 -23.62 -31.41
C GLU A 577 29.92 -23.17 -29.96
N PHE A 578 28.67 -23.21 -29.50
CA PHE A 578 28.25 -22.82 -28.16
C PHE A 578 27.60 -23.97 -27.38
N SER A 579 27.92 -25.22 -27.74
CA SER A 579 27.34 -26.40 -27.11
C SER A 579 28.06 -26.86 -25.82
N ILE A 580 29.23 -26.29 -25.49
CA ILE A 580 30.05 -26.68 -24.32
C ILE A 580 30.59 -25.44 -23.58
N PRO A 581 30.56 -25.36 -22.23
CA PRO A 581 31.08 -24.24 -21.45
C PRO A 581 32.54 -23.85 -21.73
N ALA A 582 33.38 -24.83 -22.07
CA ALA A 582 34.78 -24.61 -22.43
C ALA A 582 34.97 -23.65 -23.61
N MET A 583 33.97 -23.55 -24.48
CA MET A 583 34.02 -22.72 -25.69
C MET A 583 33.76 -21.23 -25.40
N VAL A 584 33.13 -20.90 -24.26
CA VAL A 584 32.83 -19.50 -23.87
C VAL A 584 33.79 -18.94 -22.80
N GLY A 585 34.96 -19.55 -22.66
CA GLY A 585 36.00 -19.08 -21.73
C GLY A 585 35.93 -19.66 -20.31
N ILE A 586 35.13 -20.69 -20.05
CA ILE A 586 35.13 -21.42 -18.76
C ILE A 586 35.91 -22.74 -18.89
N LYS A 587 37.16 -22.78 -18.44
CA LYS A 587 38.07 -23.91 -18.63
C LYS A 587 38.00 -24.90 -17.46
N LEU A 588 38.07 -26.19 -17.78
CA LEU A 588 38.23 -27.29 -16.83
C LEU A 588 39.68 -27.79 -16.87
N ASP A 589 40.37 -27.78 -15.73
CA ASP A 589 41.73 -28.29 -15.61
C ASP A 589 41.78 -29.82 -15.40
N ASN A 590 42.99 -30.40 -15.45
CA ASN A 590 43.21 -31.83 -15.21
C ASN A 590 42.94 -32.28 -13.76
N LYS A 591 42.72 -31.36 -12.84
CA LYS A 591 42.33 -31.61 -11.44
C LYS A 591 40.82 -31.50 -11.25
N GLY A 592 40.07 -31.20 -12.31
CA GLY A 592 38.62 -31.05 -12.29
C GLY A 592 38.15 -29.70 -11.73
N LYS A 593 39.02 -28.68 -11.66
CA LYS A 593 38.69 -27.31 -11.26
C LYS A 593 38.35 -26.43 -12.45
N LEU A 594 37.48 -25.46 -12.22
CA LEU A 594 37.08 -24.45 -13.18
C LEU A 594 37.93 -23.18 -13.06
N SER A 595 38.26 -22.56 -14.19
CA SER A 595 38.84 -21.22 -14.29
C SER A 595 38.15 -20.41 -15.40
N ILE A 596 38.15 -19.08 -15.29
CA ILE A 596 37.52 -18.19 -16.26
C ILE A 596 38.57 -17.37 -17.00
N GLU A 597 38.51 -17.40 -18.33
CA GLU A 597 39.21 -16.47 -19.20
C GLU A 597 38.31 -15.26 -19.48
N GLU A 598 38.45 -14.23 -18.66
CA GLU A 598 37.52 -13.09 -18.64
C GLU A 598 37.42 -12.36 -19.98
N SER A 599 38.53 -12.19 -20.70
CA SER A 599 38.52 -11.53 -22.02
C SER A 599 37.67 -12.29 -23.03
N THR A 600 37.78 -13.62 -23.05
CA THR A 600 37.01 -14.51 -23.93
C THR A 600 35.53 -14.49 -23.56
N LEU A 601 35.22 -14.64 -22.27
CA LEU A 601 33.83 -14.63 -21.79
C LEU A 601 33.15 -13.28 -22.07
N ARG A 602 33.84 -12.16 -21.83
CA ARG A 602 33.32 -10.81 -22.15
C ARG A 602 33.10 -10.61 -23.64
N GLY A 603 33.98 -11.13 -24.48
CA GLY A 603 33.81 -11.12 -25.93
C GLY A 603 32.48 -11.75 -26.35
N TYR A 604 32.24 -12.99 -25.93
CA TYR A 604 30.99 -13.69 -26.27
C TYR A 604 29.75 -13.10 -25.62
N LEU A 605 29.83 -12.61 -24.38
CA LEU A 605 28.70 -11.90 -23.75
C LEU A 605 28.35 -10.60 -24.49
N SER A 606 29.26 -10.05 -25.28
CA SER A 606 29.03 -8.85 -26.09
C SER A 606 28.47 -9.18 -27.48
N THR A 607 29.01 -10.20 -28.16
CA THR A 607 28.66 -10.52 -29.57
C THR A 607 27.63 -11.63 -29.72
N ASN A 608 27.57 -12.57 -28.78
CA ASN A 608 26.80 -13.82 -28.84
C ASN A 608 25.96 -14.02 -27.56
N PHE A 609 25.37 -12.94 -27.07
CA PHE A 609 24.69 -12.92 -25.77
C PHE A 609 23.61 -14.00 -25.62
N GLN A 610 22.74 -14.16 -26.63
CA GLN A 610 21.66 -15.15 -26.61
C GLN A 610 22.19 -16.59 -26.61
N ASP A 611 23.31 -16.84 -27.29
CA ASP A 611 23.96 -18.15 -27.32
C ASP A 611 24.53 -18.50 -25.93
N VAL A 612 25.24 -17.55 -25.29
CA VAL A 612 25.76 -17.73 -23.92
C VAL A 612 24.61 -17.90 -22.93
N GLN A 613 23.54 -17.12 -23.06
CA GLN A 613 22.35 -17.26 -22.22
C GLN A 613 21.71 -18.64 -22.38
N SER A 614 21.60 -19.16 -23.61
CA SER A 614 21.01 -20.49 -23.87
C SER A 614 21.94 -21.63 -23.46
N LEU A 615 23.26 -21.42 -23.50
CA LEU A 615 24.24 -22.40 -23.04
C LEU A 615 24.17 -22.67 -21.53
N PHE A 616 23.80 -21.67 -20.72
CA PHE A 616 23.68 -21.83 -19.26
C PHE A 616 22.24 -21.94 -18.78
N GLY A 617 21.36 -21.09 -19.32
CA GLY A 617 19.96 -20.97 -18.97
C GLY A 617 19.08 -22.07 -19.55
N ALA A 618 17.82 -22.08 -19.14
CA ALA A 618 16.77 -22.81 -19.82
C ALA A 618 15.91 -21.86 -20.66
N SER A 619 15.57 -22.29 -21.88
CA SER A 619 14.72 -21.52 -22.79
C SER A 619 13.77 -22.43 -23.56
N GLY A 620 12.55 -21.95 -23.79
CA GLY A 620 11.57 -22.60 -24.64
C GLY A 620 11.18 -21.67 -25.78
N THR A 621 11.19 -22.17 -27.00
CA THR A 621 10.79 -21.43 -28.21
C THR A 621 9.70 -22.20 -28.94
N THR A 622 8.78 -21.49 -29.58
CA THR A 622 7.68 -22.10 -30.33
C THR A 622 7.80 -21.76 -31.81
N SER A 623 7.30 -22.63 -32.68
CA SER A 623 7.36 -22.43 -34.13
C SER A 623 6.22 -21.55 -34.67
N THR A 624 5.20 -21.26 -33.87
CA THR A 624 3.99 -20.53 -34.26
C THR A 624 3.55 -19.56 -33.16
N GLY A 625 2.84 -18.50 -33.54
CA GLY A 625 2.30 -17.51 -32.59
C GLY A 625 1.07 -17.99 -31.80
N SER A 626 0.42 -19.07 -32.23
CA SER A 626 -0.70 -19.70 -31.51
C SER A 626 -0.23 -20.57 -30.33
N LEU A 627 1.07 -20.89 -30.27
CA LEU A 627 1.69 -21.60 -29.17
C LEU A 627 2.59 -20.66 -28.36
N SER A 628 2.45 -20.70 -27.04
CA SER A 628 3.34 -20.02 -26.12
C SER A 628 3.91 -21.04 -25.12
N TYR A 629 5.23 -21.00 -24.94
CA TYR A 629 5.89 -21.79 -23.91
C TYR A 629 5.75 -21.09 -22.55
N VAL A 630 5.37 -21.86 -21.52
CA VAL A 630 5.16 -21.32 -20.16
C VAL A 630 6.25 -21.81 -19.22
N SER A 631 6.39 -23.12 -19.07
CA SER A 631 7.26 -23.71 -18.07
C SER A 631 7.57 -25.17 -18.36
N TYR A 632 8.43 -25.74 -17.53
CA TYR A 632 8.89 -27.12 -17.60
C TYR A 632 9.08 -27.68 -16.18
N GLY A 633 9.01 -29.00 -16.05
CA GLY A 633 9.27 -29.73 -14.81
C GLY A 633 10.72 -30.21 -14.68
N ILE A 634 11.10 -30.64 -13.47
CA ILE A 634 12.42 -31.22 -13.17
C ILE A 634 12.68 -32.57 -13.88
N ASN A 635 11.64 -33.15 -14.47
CA ASN A 635 11.70 -34.38 -15.26
C ASN A 635 11.58 -34.15 -16.77
N THR A 636 11.20 -32.95 -17.21
CA THR A 636 11.17 -32.61 -18.64
C THR A 636 12.58 -32.69 -19.22
N LYS A 637 12.72 -33.29 -20.40
CA LYS A 637 14.00 -33.39 -21.11
C LYS A 637 14.17 -32.25 -22.13
N PRO A 638 15.40 -31.89 -22.54
CA PRO A 638 15.59 -30.98 -23.67
C PRO A 638 15.19 -31.68 -24.99
N GLY A 639 14.65 -30.94 -25.94
CA GLY A 639 14.21 -31.50 -27.23
C GLY A 639 13.24 -30.60 -28.00
N THR A 640 12.96 -30.97 -29.25
CA THR A 640 11.85 -30.40 -30.05
C THR A 640 10.67 -31.35 -29.98
N TYR A 641 9.50 -30.81 -29.63
CA TYR A 641 8.28 -31.56 -29.39
C TYR A 641 7.17 -31.05 -30.32
N SER A 642 6.58 -31.93 -31.12
CA SER A 642 5.38 -31.60 -31.90
C SER A 642 4.16 -31.49 -30.98
N VAL A 643 3.32 -30.48 -31.17
CA VAL A 643 2.11 -30.27 -30.39
C VAL A 643 0.90 -30.62 -31.26
N ASN A 644 0.13 -31.62 -30.83
CA ASN A 644 -1.08 -32.04 -31.52
C ASN A 644 -2.30 -31.76 -30.64
N ILE A 645 -3.26 -31.00 -31.17
CA ILE A 645 -4.48 -30.59 -30.48
C ILE A 645 -5.64 -31.44 -31.02
N THR A 646 -6.29 -32.20 -30.15
CA THR A 646 -7.50 -32.97 -30.47
C THR A 646 -8.78 -32.19 -30.21
N GLN A 647 -8.72 -31.18 -29.34
CA GLN A 647 -9.82 -30.28 -29.02
C GLN A 647 -9.27 -28.90 -28.64
N ALA A 648 -9.75 -27.84 -29.28
CA ALA A 648 -9.43 -26.47 -28.87
C ALA A 648 -10.24 -26.07 -27.63
N ALA A 649 -9.67 -25.16 -26.82
CA ALA A 649 -10.38 -24.63 -25.68
C ALA A 649 -11.52 -23.70 -26.12
N ALA A 650 -12.68 -23.80 -25.50
CA ALA A 650 -13.81 -22.89 -25.72
C ALA A 650 -14.22 -22.21 -24.41
N ARG A 651 -14.79 -21.00 -24.55
CA ARG A 651 -15.51 -20.32 -23.48
C ARG A 651 -16.91 -20.92 -23.36
N ALA A 652 -17.49 -20.91 -22.17
CA ALA A 652 -18.94 -21.11 -22.04
C ALA A 652 -19.64 -19.99 -22.81
N SER A 653 -20.65 -20.32 -23.61
CA SER A 653 -21.46 -19.33 -24.30
C SER A 653 -22.84 -19.87 -24.65
N VAL A 654 -23.82 -18.98 -24.61
CA VAL A 654 -25.17 -19.17 -25.15
C VAL A 654 -25.48 -18.05 -26.13
N THR A 655 -26.07 -18.40 -27.28
CA THR A 655 -26.63 -17.44 -28.24
C THR A 655 -28.13 -17.60 -28.24
N GLY A 656 -28.85 -16.51 -28.00
CA GLY A 656 -30.30 -16.47 -28.05
C GLY A 656 -30.84 -16.82 -29.44
N THR A 657 -32.10 -17.23 -29.47
CA THR A 657 -32.88 -17.57 -30.67
C THR A 657 -33.97 -16.54 -30.98
N THR A 658 -34.30 -15.67 -30.02
CA THR A 658 -35.24 -14.56 -30.21
C THR A 658 -34.60 -13.45 -31.05
N ASP A 659 -35.29 -13.02 -32.12
CA ASP A 659 -34.89 -11.86 -32.92
C ASP A 659 -35.28 -10.57 -32.19
N LEU A 660 -34.28 -9.89 -31.63
CA LEU A 660 -34.40 -8.66 -30.84
C LEU A 660 -34.16 -7.40 -31.69
N SER A 661 -34.11 -7.51 -33.02
CA SER A 661 -33.92 -6.36 -33.91
C SER A 661 -35.08 -5.34 -33.84
N GLY A 662 -36.27 -5.78 -33.44
CA GLY A 662 -37.43 -4.94 -33.18
C GLY A 662 -37.52 -4.38 -31.75
N GLY A 663 -36.54 -4.68 -30.88
CA GLY A 663 -36.59 -4.39 -29.45
C GLY A 663 -37.32 -5.47 -28.64
N LEU A 664 -37.20 -5.39 -27.31
CA LEU A 664 -37.78 -6.36 -26.38
C LEU A 664 -39.31 -6.26 -26.34
N SER A 665 -40.02 -7.38 -26.45
CA SER A 665 -41.49 -7.42 -26.59
C SER A 665 -42.29 -7.25 -25.30
N GLY A 666 -41.65 -7.26 -24.13
CA GLY A 666 -42.24 -7.16 -22.81
C GLY A 666 -41.17 -7.00 -21.73
N ASP A 667 -41.54 -6.87 -20.46
CA ASP A 667 -40.57 -6.84 -19.37
C ASP A 667 -40.00 -8.25 -19.13
N GLU A 668 -38.70 -8.35 -18.85
CA GLU A 668 -37.99 -9.60 -18.61
C GLU A 668 -37.04 -9.46 -17.42
N SER A 669 -36.87 -10.52 -16.63
CA SER A 669 -35.80 -10.58 -15.64
C SER A 669 -34.86 -11.73 -15.97
N LEU A 670 -33.58 -11.40 -16.12
CA LEU A 670 -32.52 -12.32 -16.48
C LEU A 670 -31.61 -12.52 -15.28
N THR A 671 -31.52 -13.75 -14.77
CA THR A 671 -30.57 -14.12 -13.71
C THR A 671 -29.41 -14.90 -14.32
N ILE A 672 -28.19 -14.44 -14.09
CA ILE A 672 -26.96 -15.08 -14.54
C ILE A 672 -26.12 -15.44 -13.30
N SER A 673 -25.80 -16.72 -13.13
CA SER A 673 -25.04 -17.16 -11.96
C SER A 673 -23.73 -17.83 -12.36
N THR A 674 -22.68 -17.59 -11.59
CA THR A 674 -21.39 -18.28 -11.74
C THR A 674 -20.63 -18.28 -10.42
N GLY A 675 -19.91 -19.37 -10.12
CA GLY A 675 -19.06 -19.45 -8.94
C GLY A 675 -19.77 -19.26 -7.60
N GLY A 676 -21.08 -19.49 -7.53
CA GLY A 676 -21.90 -19.31 -6.33
C GLY A 676 -22.46 -17.90 -6.11
N SER A 677 -22.26 -16.97 -7.05
CA SER A 677 -22.88 -15.63 -7.03
C SER A 677 -23.82 -15.43 -8.20
N SER A 678 -24.84 -14.59 -8.02
CA SER A 678 -25.85 -14.33 -9.07
C SER A 678 -25.96 -12.84 -9.41
N ALA A 679 -26.24 -12.54 -10.67
CA ALA A 679 -26.57 -11.22 -11.19
C ALA A 679 -27.97 -11.26 -11.77
N ARG A 680 -28.90 -10.50 -11.21
CA ARG A 680 -30.27 -10.37 -11.73
C ARG A 680 -30.45 -9.02 -12.39
N VAL A 681 -30.89 -9.01 -13.64
CA VAL A 681 -31.08 -7.82 -14.47
C VAL A 681 -32.53 -7.76 -14.89
N THR A 682 -33.22 -6.66 -14.57
CA THR A 682 -34.56 -6.41 -15.11
C THR A 682 -34.45 -5.53 -16.36
N LEU A 683 -35.05 -6.00 -17.45
CA LEU A 683 -35.07 -5.36 -18.76
C LEU A 683 -36.50 -4.94 -19.07
N SER A 684 -36.69 -3.70 -19.50
CA SER A 684 -38.02 -3.16 -19.78
C SER A 684 -38.42 -3.35 -21.24
N SER A 685 -39.71 -3.51 -21.48
CA SER A 685 -40.31 -3.55 -22.81
C SER A 685 -39.84 -2.37 -23.67
N GLY A 686 -39.50 -2.66 -24.92
CA GLY A 686 -39.05 -1.66 -25.90
C GLY A 686 -37.55 -1.36 -25.87
N MET A 687 -36.78 -1.89 -24.92
CA MET A 687 -35.31 -1.78 -24.95
C MET A 687 -34.75 -2.41 -26.23
N SER A 688 -33.83 -1.70 -26.90
CA SER A 688 -33.06 -2.22 -28.02
C SER A 688 -32.02 -3.25 -27.56
N LEU A 689 -31.54 -4.11 -28.47
CA LEU A 689 -30.48 -5.07 -28.16
C LEU A 689 -29.23 -4.41 -27.57
N ALA A 690 -28.87 -3.22 -28.05
CA ALA A 690 -27.73 -2.47 -27.51
C ALA A 690 -27.97 -2.01 -26.06
N GLU A 691 -29.17 -1.55 -25.74
CA GLU A 691 -29.54 -1.14 -24.37
C GLU A 691 -29.59 -2.34 -23.43
N MET A 692 -30.12 -3.49 -23.88
CA MET A 692 -30.11 -4.72 -23.11
C MET A 692 -28.69 -5.20 -22.83
N VAL A 693 -27.81 -5.24 -23.85
CA VAL A 693 -26.40 -5.58 -23.68
C VAL A 693 -25.70 -4.65 -22.69
N ALA A 694 -25.98 -3.35 -22.75
CA ALA A 694 -25.42 -2.37 -21.82
C ALA A 694 -25.92 -2.60 -20.38
N ALA A 695 -27.21 -2.80 -20.18
CA ALA A 695 -27.81 -3.05 -18.88
C ALA A 695 -27.27 -4.34 -18.23
N ILE A 696 -27.18 -5.43 -19.01
CA ILE A 696 -26.64 -6.70 -18.53
C ILE A 696 -25.17 -6.55 -18.14
N ASN A 697 -24.35 -5.95 -19.02
CA ASN A 697 -22.93 -5.76 -18.72
C ASN A 697 -22.71 -4.83 -17.53
N GLN A 698 -23.56 -3.82 -17.33
CA GLN A 698 -23.49 -2.93 -16.17
C GLN A 698 -23.70 -3.72 -14.86
N GLU A 699 -24.72 -4.58 -14.80
CA GLU A 699 -24.98 -5.42 -13.62
C GLU A 699 -23.90 -6.51 -13.42
N LEU A 700 -23.40 -7.10 -14.51
CA LEU A 700 -22.33 -8.11 -14.44
C LEU A 700 -21.01 -7.50 -13.95
N GLN A 701 -20.74 -6.22 -14.26
CA GLN A 701 -19.54 -5.51 -13.82
C GLN A 701 -19.68 -4.86 -12.44
N ALA A 702 -20.88 -4.81 -11.88
CA ALA A 702 -21.12 -4.25 -10.56
C ALA A 702 -20.48 -5.10 -9.45
N THR A 703 -20.02 -4.44 -8.40
CA THR A 703 -19.57 -5.06 -7.15
C THR A 703 -20.47 -4.60 -6.02
N TYR A 704 -21.00 -5.54 -5.24
CA TYR A 704 -21.89 -5.26 -4.12
C TYR A 704 -21.27 -5.71 -2.81
N ALA A 705 -21.47 -4.90 -1.78
CA ALA A 705 -21.39 -5.38 -0.41
C ALA A 705 -22.73 -6.04 -0.05
N GLU A 706 -22.69 -7.03 0.81
CA GLU A 706 -23.90 -7.74 1.22
C GLU A 706 -24.80 -6.83 2.05
N VAL A 707 -26.08 -6.76 1.69
CA VAL A 707 -27.13 -6.02 2.39
C VAL A 707 -28.25 -6.98 2.70
N LEU A 708 -28.45 -7.26 3.98
CA LEU A 708 -29.60 -7.99 4.49
C LEU A 708 -30.70 -7.01 4.87
N VAL A 709 -31.95 -7.36 4.59
CA VAL A 709 -33.12 -6.54 4.93
C VAL A 709 -34.12 -7.40 5.68
N GLY A 710 -34.71 -6.86 6.75
CA GLY A 710 -35.79 -7.51 7.48
C GLY A 710 -37.10 -7.45 6.71
N ASP A 711 -37.90 -8.51 6.72
CA ASP A 711 -39.21 -8.55 6.06
C ASP A 711 -40.35 -7.92 6.88
N ALA A 712 -40.13 -7.58 8.16
CA ALA A 712 -41.11 -6.93 9.01
C ALA A 712 -40.90 -5.41 9.14
N SER A 713 -41.90 -4.63 8.70
CA SER A 713 -41.98 -3.18 8.96
C SER A 713 -42.51 -2.88 10.35
N LEU A 714 -41.79 -2.04 11.09
CA LEU A 714 -42.17 -1.53 12.41
C LEU A 714 -42.46 -0.03 12.34
N TYR A 715 -43.26 0.46 13.28
CA TYR A 715 -43.79 1.82 13.28
C TYR A 715 -43.64 2.48 14.66
N ARG A 716 -43.67 3.81 14.68
CA ARG A 716 -43.65 4.61 15.91
C ARG A 716 -45.02 5.11 16.37
N ASP A 717 -46.08 4.69 15.68
CA ASP A 717 -47.47 5.05 15.97
C ASP A 717 -48.43 3.87 15.75
N ALA A 718 -49.51 3.83 16.53
CA ALA A 718 -50.51 2.77 16.45
C ALA A 718 -51.29 2.74 15.12
N ALA A 719 -51.27 3.83 14.34
CA ALA A 719 -51.92 3.88 13.03
C ALA A 719 -51.04 3.29 11.91
N ALA A 720 -49.79 2.88 12.22
CA ALA A 720 -48.82 2.37 11.26
C ALA A 720 -48.57 3.33 10.08
N THR A 721 -48.48 4.64 10.38
CA THR A 721 -48.28 5.68 9.37
C THR A 721 -46.87 6.28 9.40
N GLN A 722 -46.14 6.09 10.50
CA GLN A 722 -44.80 6.60 10.70
C GLN A 722 -43.82 5.44 10.93
N PRO A 723 -43.01 5.08 9.92
CA PRO A 723 -42.03 4.01 10.04
C PRO A 723 -41.03 4.25 11.18
N LEU A 724 -40.56 3.14 11.76
CA LEU A 724 -39.57 3.15 12.84
C LEU A 724 -38.24 3.74 12.37
N THR A 725 -37.66 4.65 13.16
CA THR A 725 -36.32 5.22 12.92
C THR A 725 -35.36 4.83 14.04
N ASP A 726 -34.05 4.96 13.82
CA ASP A 726 -33.04 4.69 14.83
C ASP A 726 -33.14 5.61 16.07
N THR A 727 -33.70 6.81 15.92
CA THR A 727 -33.96 7.74 17.04
C THR A 727 -35.24 7.43 17.83
N THR A 728 -36.05 6.46 17.41
CA THR A 728 -37.31 6.15 18.10
C THR A 728 -37.03 5.49 19.46
N ILE A 729 -37.77 5.91 20.50
CA ILE A 729 -37.68 5.31 21.84
C ILE A 729 -38.47 4.00 21.91
N TRP A 730 -38.05 3.07 22.77
CA TRP A 730 -38.66 1.73 22.84
C TRP A 730 -40.13 1.71 23.28
N ALA A 731 -40.58 2.73 24.02
CA ALA A 731 -41.97 2.87 24.45
C ALA A 731 -42.95 3.12 23.30
N GLU A 732 -42.46 3.60 22.15
CA GLU A 732 -43.30 4.02 21.01
C GLU A 732 -43.34 2.98 19.88
N LEU A 733 -42.89 1.74 20.10
CA LEU A 733 -42.80 0.74 19.04
C LEU A 733 -44.12 -0.02 18.82
N TYR A 734 -44.60 -0.04 17.58
CA TYR A 734 -45.78 -0.76 17.12
C TYR A 734 -45.46 -1.66 15.91
N ASP A 735 -46.19 -2.75 15.76
CA ASP A 735 -46.16 -3.59 14.55
C ASP A 735 -47.06 -3.03 13.45
N SER A 736 -47.05 -3.67 12.28
CA SER A 736 -47.88 -3.29 11.13
C SER A 736 -49.39 -3.42 11.34
N SER A 737 -49.83 -4.09 12.41
CA SER A 737 -51.24 -4.20 12.80
C SER A 737 -51.67 -3.13 13.82
N GLY A 738 -50.74 -2.24 14.21
CA GLY A 738 -50.98 -1.20 15.21
C GLY A 738 -50.92 -1.70 16.65
N GLN A 739 -50.44 -2.93 16.90
CA GLN A 739 -50.24 -3.44 18.25
C GLN A 739 -48.91 -2.96 18.81
N SER A 740 -48.92 -2.44 20.04
CA SER A 740 -47.69 -2.04 20.73
C SER A 740 -46.80 -3.25 21.02
N ALA A 741 -45.49 -3.09 20.89
CA ALA A 741 -44.52 -4.11 21.28
C ALA A 741 -44.50 -4.40 22.78
N GLY A 742 -45.01 -3.46 23.60
CA GLY A 742 -45.22 -3.64 25.03
C GLY A 742 -43.92 -3.77 25.84
N LEU A 743 -42.79 -3.27 25.33
CA LEU A 743 -41.46 -3.36 25.94
C LEU A 743 -41.41 -2.62 27.30
N GLN A 744 -40.58 -3.11 28.22
CA GLN A 744 -40.36 -2.55 29.56
C GLN A 744 -38.87 -2.36 29.87
N SER A 745 -38.56 -1.42 30.76
CA SER A 745 -37.20 -1.23 31.28
C SER A 745 -36.72 -2.52 31.96
N GLY A 746 -35.57 -3.02 31.54
CA GLY A 746 -34.99 -4.31 31.94
C GLY A 746 -35.20 -5.45 30.93
N ASP A 747 -36.02 -5.27 29.90
CA ASP A 747 -36.16 -6.26 28.82
C ASP A 747 -34.85 -6.42 28.04
N VAL A 748 -34.55 -7.66 27.62
CA VAL A 748 -33.32 -8.01 26.89
C VAL A 748 -33.68 -8.51 25.48
N ILE A 749 -33.14 -7.85 24.47
CA ILE A 749 -33.19 -8.28 23.07
C ILE A 749 -31.94 -9.11 22.79
N SER A 750 -32.09 -10.30 22.24
CA SER A 750 -30.97 -11.16 21.88
C SER A 750 -30.81 -11.21 20.37
N PHE A 751 -29.59 -11.35 19.87
CA PHE A 751 -29.34 -11.56 18.45
C PHE A 751 -28.18 -12.54 18.24
N SER A 752 -28.26 -13.27 17.13
CA SER A 752 -27.23 -14.19 16.68
C SER A 752 -27.05 -14.10 15.17
N GLY A 753 -25.98 -14.67 14.66
CA GLY A 753 -25.71 -14.68 13.22
C GLY A 753 -24.28 -15.08 12.92
N THR A 754 -23.81 -14.71 11.74
CA THR A 754 -22.45 -14.97 11.29
C THR A 754 -21.86 -13.73 10.67
N ASP A 755 -20.58 -13.47 10.92
CA ASP A 755 -19.87 -12.45 10.17
C ASP A 755 -19.61 -12.89 8.72
N ARG A 756 -19.01 -12.01 7.93
CA ARG A 756 -18.71 -12.28 6.51
C ARG A 756 -17.85 -13.52 6.23
N ARG A 757 -17.13 -14.05 7.24
CA ARG A 757 -16.30 -15.27 7.12
C ARG A 757 -17.02 -16.51 7.66
N GLY A 758 -18.29 -16.38 8.03
CA GLY A 758 -19.09 -17.45 8.63
C GLY A 758 -18.82 -17.68 10.12
N ARG A 759 -18.12 -16.78 10.82
CA ARG A 759 -17.86 -16.94 12.26
C ARG A 759 -19.11 -16.54 13.04
N ILE A 760 -19.52 -17.39 13.97
CA ILE A 760 -20.73 -17.17 14.78
C ILE A 760 -20.57 -15.93 15.66
N ILE A 761 -21.56 -15.05 15.60
CA ILE A 761 -21.71 -13.87 16.44
C ILE A 761 -22.97 -14.05 17.31
N ASN A 762 -22.85 -13.73 18.59
CA ASN A 762 -23.98 -13.67 19.52
C ASN A 762 -23.86 -12.40 20.35
N GLY A 763 -24.98 -11.75 20.61
CA GLY A 763 -25.02 -10.56 21.45
C GLY A 763 -26.38 -10.33 22.07
N THR A 764 -26.42 -9.41 23.02
CA THR A 764 -27.64 -8.99 23.71
C THR A 764 -27.62 -7.49 23.88
N TYR A 765 -28.80 -6.87 23.87
CA TYR A 765 -29.01 -5.48 24.23
C TYR A 765 -30.08 -5.41 25.33
N THR A 766 -29.74 -4.80 26.45
CA THR A 766 -30.68 -4.57 27.56
C THR A 766 -31.23 -3.16 27.44
N ILE A 767 -32.56 -3.03 27.39
CA ILE A 767 -33.23 -1.73 27.45
C ILE A 767 -33.18 -1.26 28.90
N SER A 768 -32.39 -0.23 29.19
CA SER A 768 -32.24 0.30 30.54
C SER A 768 -33.43 1.18 30.93
N ASP A 769 -33.92 2.00 30.00
CA ASP A 769 -35.14 2.79 30.17
C ASP A 769 -35.88 2.98 28.84
N VAL A 770 -37.11 2.45 28.74
CA VAL A 770 -37.92 2.50 27.52
C VAL A 770 -38.29 3.91 27.06
N ASN A 771 -38.24 4.91 27.94
CA ASN A 771 -38.61 6.29 27.61
C ASN A 771 -37.44 7.13 27.12
N THR A 772 -36.20 6.66 27.26
CA THR A 772 -34.99 7.43 26.95
C THR A 772 -34.01 6.68 26.05
N ASP A 773 -33.93 5.36 26.16
CA ASP A 773 -33.16 4.54 25.23
C ASP A 773 -33.85 4.48 23.86
N THR A 774 -33.05 4.54 22.81
CA THR A 774 -33.50 4.52 21.42
C THR A 774 -33.04 3.25 20.70
N VAL A 775 -33.67 2.96 19.56
CA VAL A 775 -33.30 1.85 18.67
C VAL A 775 -31.82 1.92 18.25
N ARG A 776 -31.24 3.13 18.14
CA ARG A 776 -29.82 3.35 17.84
C ARG A 776 -28.88 2.63 18.82
N GLY A 777 -29.27 2.49 20.08
CA GLY A 777 -28.52 1.73 21.07
C GLY A 777 -28.39 0.25 20.71
N PHE A 778 -29.49 -0.36 20.26
CA PHE A 778 -29.52 -1.75 19.78
C PHE A 778 -28.73 -1.94 18.48
N LEU A 779 -28.90 -1.04 17.51
CA LEU A 779 -28.14 -1.07 16.26
C LEU A 779 -26.63 -0.96 16.52
N SER A 780 -26.22 -0.08 17.45
CA SER A 780 -24.82 0.06 17.85
C SER A 780 -24.31 -1.19 18.59
N ALA A 781 -25.17 -1.88 19.35
CA ALA A 781 -24.81 -3.15 19.99
C ALA A 781 -24.57 -4.26 18.95
N ILE A 782 -25.37 -4.30 17.88
CA ILE A 782 -25.12 -5.17 16.72
C ILE A 782 -23.77 -4.80 16.08
N GLU A 783 -23.56 -3.54 15.67
CA GLU A 783 -22.31 -3.12 15.02
C GLU A 783 -21.07 -3.49 15.84
N ASN A 784 -21.11 -3.25 17.16
CA ASN A 784 -20.02 -3.60 18.07
C ASN A 784 -19.78 -5.12 18.15
N ALA A 785 -20.84 -5.93 18.22
CA ALA A 785 -20.73 -7.39 18.27
C ALA A 785 -20.11 -7.97 16.98
N TYR A 786 -20.37 -7.33 15.84
CA TYR A 786 -19.74 -7.63 14.54
C TYR A 786 -18.39 -6.93 14.35
N GLY A 787 -17.79 -6.36 15.40
CA GLY A 787 -16.47 -5.73 15.37
C GLY A 787 -16.39 -4.50 14.47
N ASN A 788 -17.50 -3.76 14.31
CA ASN A 788 -17.67 -2.63 13.41
C ASN A 788 -17.37 -2.96 11.93
N GLN A 789 -17.54 -4.23 11.53
CA GLN A 789 -17.41 -4.67 10.14
C GLN A 789 -18.70 -4.48 9.32
N VAL A 790 -19.81 -4.18 9.99
CA VAL A 790 -21.13 -3.98 9.39
C VAL A 790 -21.67 -2.59 9.75
N VAL A 791 -22.75 -2.20 9.09
CA VAL A 791 -23.62 -1.07 9.43
C VAL A 791 -25.01 -1.62 9.68
N ALA A 792 -25.56 -1.37 10.87
CA ALA A 792 -26.94 -1.73 11.21
C ALA A 792 -27.79 -0.46 11.21
N ALA A 793 -28.88 -0.46 10.43
CA ALA A 793 -29.72 0.72 10.24
C ALA A 793 -31.21 0.36 10.12
N MET A 794 -32.08 1.37 10.15
CA MET A 794 -33.49 1.24 9.75
C MET A 794 -33.67 1.84 8.36
N ASP A 795 -34.37 1.14 7.46
CA ASP A 795 -34.72 1.69 6.14
C ASP A 795 -35.93 2.65 6.23
N SER A 796 -36.28 3.27 5.10
CA SER A 796 -37.40 4.21 5.01
C SER A 796 -38.78 3.58 5.29
N SER A 797 -38.85 2.24 5.27
CA SER A 797 -40.07 1.46 5.51
C SER A 797 -40.12 0.90 6.94
N GLY A 798 -39.17 1.30 7.80
CA GLY A 798 -39.13 0.88 9.20
C GLY A 798 -38.66 -0.56 9.40
N ARG A 799 -37.89 -1.10 8.44
CA ARG A 799 -37.30 -2.45 8.50
C ARG A 799 -35.83 -2.35 8.86
N ILE A 800 -35.33 -3.35 9.56
CA ILE A 800 -33.89 -3.40 9.89
C ILE A 800 -33.08 -3.75 8.65
N THR A 801 -31.90 -3.15 8.52
CA THR A 801 -30.94 -3.47 7.47
C THR A 801 -29.57 -3.73 8.09
N LEU A 802 -28.83 -4.67 7.51
CA LEU A 802 -27.46 -4.98 7.90
C LEU A 802 -26.58 -5.00 6.66
N THR A 803 -25.65 -4.05 6.56
CA THR A 803 -24.77 -3.89 5.39
C THR A 803 -23.33 -4.22 5.77
N ASP A 804 -22.67 -5.13 5.04
CA ASP A 804 -21.20 -5.31 5.15
C ASP A 804 -20.51 -4.03 4.68
N ARG A 805 -19.47 -3.59 5.40
CA ARG A 805 -18.66 -2.43 4.98
C ARG A 805 -17.72 -2.74 3.82
N THR A 806 -17.63 -4.00 3.41
CA THR A 806 -16.73 -4.46 2.37
C THR A 806 -17.50 -5.13 1.25
N VAL A 807 -17.13 -4.81 0.01
CA VAL A 807 -17.66 -5.48 -1.18
C VAL A 807 -17.18 -6.94 -1.28
N GLY A 808 -17.93 -7.72 -2.05
CA GLY A 808 -17.61 -9.11 -2.37
C GLY A 808 -18.44 -10.14 -1.59
N PRO A 809 -18.21 -11.44 -1.85
CA PRO A 809 -18.88 -12.53 -1.16
C PRO A 809 -18.80 -12.42 0.35
N SER A 810 -19.91 -12.75 0.98
CA SER A 810 -20.08 -12.69 2.42
C SER A 810 -20.99 -13.83 2.86
N SER A 811 -20.80 -14.28 4.09
CA SER A 811 -21.67 -15.24 4.77
C SER A 811 -22.38 -14.53 5.92
N LEU A 812 -22.77 -13.27 5.72
CA LEU A 812 -23.40 -12.46 6.75
C LEU A 812 -24.78 -13.02 7.02
N SER A 813 -25.12 -13.17 8.29
CA SER A 813 -26.49 -13.48 8.69
C SER A 813 -26.82 -12.76 9.98
N LEU A 814 -28.09 -12.44 10.19
CA LEU A 814 -28.59 -11.88 11.44
C LEU A 814 -29.95 -12.45 11.76
N SER A 815 -30.12 -12.90 13.00
CA SER A 815 -31.39 -13.29 13.58
C SER A 815 -31.57 -12.50 14.85
N VAL A 816 -32.73 -11.86 15.01
CA VAL A 816 -33.06 -11.08 16.20
C VAL A 816 -34.24 -11.73 16.92
N THR A 817 -34.08 -11.95 18.21
CA THR A 817 -35.12 -12.52 19.08
C THR A 817 -35.52 -11.48 20.13
N GLY A 818 -36.79 -11.07 20.08
CA GLY A 818 -37.37 -10.17 21.06
C GLY A 818 -37.52 -10.79 22.46
N PRO A 819 -37.79 -9.98 23.50
CA PRO A 819 -37.96 -10.47 24.87
C PRO A 819 -39.23 -11.34 25.02
N SER A 820 -39.16 -12.36 25.88
CA SER A 820 -40.29 -13.27 26.14
C SER A 820 -41.55 -12.53 26.59
N GLY A 821 -42.68 -12.76 25.91
CA GLY A 821 -43.97 -12.15 26.24
C GLY A 821 -44.17 -10.73 25.69
N ARG A 822 -43.27 -10.25 24.82
CA ARG A 822 -43.36 -8.97 24.10
C ARG A 822 -43.66 -9.18 22.62
N ASN A 823 -44.21 -8.16 21.96
CA ASN A 823 -44.55 -8.20 20.55
C ASN A 823 -43.50 -7.46 19.69
N LEU A 824 -42.24 -7.90 19.76
CA LEU A 824 -41.15 -7.36 18.96
C LEU A 824 -40.63 -8.43 17.99
N SER A 825 -40.76 -8.17 16.69
CA SER A 825 -40.19 -8.99 15.63
C SER A 825 -39.66 -8.11 14.52
N PHE A 826 -38.42 -8.37 14.09
CA PHE A 826 -37.84 -7.79 12.88
C PHE A 826 -38.01 -8.70 11.66
N GLY A 827 -38.75 -9.79 11.83
CA GLY A 827 -38.99 -10.76 10.78
C GLY A 827 -37.74 -11.58 10.41
N THR A 828 -37.76 -12.16 9.22
CA THR A 828 -36.56 -12.78 8.63
C THR A 828 -35.68 -11.68 8.05
N ILE A 829 -34.38 -11.73 8.33
CA ILE A 829 -33.39 -10.77 7.85
C ILE A 829 -32.43 -11.50 6.92
N ASP A 830 -32.68 -11.42 5.62
CA ASP A 830 -31.96 -12.14 4.60
C ASP A 830 -31.78 -11.31 3.32
N VAL A 831 -31.28 -11.99 2.28
CA VAL A 831 -31.26 -11.46 0.92
C VAL A 831 -32.46 -12.05 0.19
N ASP A 832 -33.40 -11.21 -0.21
CA ASP A 832 -34.50 -11.58 -1.09
C ASP A 832 -33.93 -12.06 -2.43
N PRO A 833 -34.27 -13.28 -2.89
CA PRO A 833 -33.84 -13.80 -4.18
C PRO A 833 -34.25 -12.90 -5.36
N THR A 834 -35.33 -12.12 -5.21
CA THR A 834 -35.77 -11.18 -6.25
C THR A 834 -35.11 -9.80 -6.14
N GLY A 835 -34.53 -9.47 -4.98
CA GLY A 835 -33.97 -8.15 -4.68
C GLY A 835 -35.01 -7.01 -4.68
N ALA A 836 -36.31 -7.34 -4.61
CA ALA A 836 -37.40 -6.37 -4.65
C ALA A 836 -37.49 -5.56 -3.36
N ASP A 837 -37.03 -6.13 -2.26
CA ASP A 837 -37.00 -5.53 -0.94
C ASP A 837 -35.79 -4.58 -0.71
N GLY A 838 -34.90 -4.46 -1.69
CA GLY A 838 -33.68 -3.63 -1.63
C GLY A 838 -32.45 -4.35 -1.07
N SER A 839 -32.57 -5.61 -0.65
CA SER A 839 -31.43 -6.45 -0.26
C SER A 839 -30.52 -6.76 -1.45
N LYS A 840 -29.26 -7.07 -1.16
CA LYS A 840 -28.23 -7.35 -2.17
C LYS A 840 -27.27 -8.42 -1.68
N GLU A 841 -27.08 -9.46 -2.48
CA GLU A 841 -26.02 -10.44 -2.26
C GLU A 841 -24.63 -9.78 -2.42
N GLY A 842 -23.72 -10.04 -1.50
CA GLY A 842 -22.34 -9.57 -1.62
C GLY A 842 -21.62 -10.27 -2.77
N ARG A 843 -21.11 -9.53 -3.76
CA ARG A 843 -20.42 -10.12 -4.92
C ARG A 843 -19.40 -9.18 -5.57
N TYR A 844 -18.40 -9.77 -6.21
CA TYR A 844 -17.52 -9.04 -7.13
C TYR A 844 -18.11 -9.06 -8.55
N ALA A 845 -17.47 -8.34 -9.48
CA ALA A 845 -17.82 -8.39 -10.89
C ALA A 845 -17.72 -9.82 -11.41
N LEU A 846 -18.76 -10.28 -12.12
CA LEU A 846 -18.78 -11.61 -12.69
C LEU A 846 -17.95 -11.64 -13.99
N PRO A 847 -17.17 -12.70 -14.24
CA PRO A 847 -16.35 -12.86 -15.44
C PRO A 847 -17.19 -13.25 -16.68
N ILE A 848 -18.34 -12.61 -16.87
CA ILE A 848 -19.29 -12.85 -17.95
C ILE A 848 -19.47 -11.55 -18.74
N GLU A 849 -19.74 -11.67 -20.02
CA GLU A 849 -20.06 -10.55 -20.91
C GLU A 849 -21.26 -10.87 -21.78
N ALA A 850 -22.11 -9.86 -21.97
CA ALA A 850 -23.18 -9.86 -22.95
C ALA A 850 -22.73 -9.15 -24.22
N SER A 851 -23.18 -9.62 -25.38
CA SER A 851 -22.91 -9.02 -26.69
C SER A 851 -24.04 -9.32 -27.66
N ALA A 852 -24.03 -8.69 -28.84
CA ALA A 852 -24.92 -9.04 -29.93
C ALA A 852 -24.29 -10.13 -30.81
N SER A 853 -25.12 -11.02 -31.39
CA SER A 853 -24.69 -11.97 -32.41
C SER A 853 -24.10 -11.26 -33.63
N ALA A 854 -23.33 -11.97 -34.46
CA ALA A 854 -22.65 -11.38 -35.61
C ALA A 854 -23.59 -10.73 -36.64
N ASP A 855 -24.84 -11.19 -36.72
CA ASP A 855 -25.92 -10.61 -37.54
C ASP A 855 -26.71 -9.49 -36.82
N GLY A 856 -26.38 -9.20 -35.56
CA GLY A 856 -26.96 -8.12 -34.75
C GLY A 856 -28.39 -8.38 -34.27
N ARG A 857 -28.88 -9.62 -34.33
CA ARG A 857 -30.28 -9.96 -34.04
C ARG A 857 -30.50 -10.52 -32.64
N ASN A 858 -29.55 -11.26 -32.10
CA ASN A 858 -29.75 -12.05 -30.89
C ASN A 858 -28.77 -11.64 -29.79
N LEU A 859 -29.16 -11.83 -28.53
CA LEU A 859 -28.26 -11.68 -27.40
C LEU A 859 -27.30 -12.88 -27.31
N VAL A 860 -26.03 -12.62 -27.05
CA VAL A 860 -25.00 -13.64 -26.76
C VAL A 860 -24.44 -13.38 -25.38
N ILE A 861 -24.43 -14.39 -24.53
CA ILE A 861 -23.79 -14.35 -23.21
C ILE A 861 -22.58 -15.28 -23.27
N THR A 862 -21.43 -14.80 -22.82
CA THR A 862 -20.16 -15.51 -22.92
C THR A 862 -19.34 -15.33 -21.65
N HIS A 863 -18.70 -16.41 -21.19
CA HIS A 863 -17.71 -16.33 -20.13
C HIS A 863 -16.38 -15.78 -20.66
N ARG A 864 -15.71 -14.90 -19.91
CA ARG A 864 -14.46 -14.26 -20.37
C ARG A 864 -13.27 -15.22 -20.39
N ASN A 865 -13.29 -16.22 -19.52
CA ASN A 865 -12.25 -17.25 -19.43
C ASN A 865 -12.64 -18.52 -20.20
N TYR A 866 -11.62 -19.27 -20.61
CA TYR A 866 -11.74 -20.54 -21.32
C TYR A 866 -11.61 -21.71 -20.35
N GLY A 867 -12.33 -22.79 -20.63
CA GLY A 867 -12.17 -24.06 -19.93
C GLY A 867 -13.46 -24.61 -19.35
N SER A 868 -13.42 -25.89 -18.95
CA SER A 868 -14.59 -26.59 -18.44
C SER A 868 -14.97 -26.22 -17.00
N THR A 869 -14.05 -25.61 -16.24
CA THR A 869 -14.34 -25.02 -14.92
C THR A 869 -15.02 -23.66 -15.02
N GLU A 870 -14.93 -23.04 -16.19
CA GLU A 870 -15.47 -21.72 -16.46
C GLU A 870 -16.88 -21.88 -17.01
N SER A 871 -17.87 -21.89 -16.11
CA SER A 871 -19.28 -22.08 -16.44
C SER A 871 -20.15 -20.96 -15.87
N PHE A 872 -21.35 -20.84 -16.43
CA PHE A 872 -22.42 -20.00 -15.90
C PHE A 872 -23.77 -20.65 -16.15
N SER A 873 -24.75 -20.31 -15.33
CA SER A 873 -26.15 -20.63 -15.56
C SER A 873 -26.91 -19.37 -15.98
N VAL A 874 -27.96 -19.56 -16.78
CA VAL A 874 -28.91 -18.50 -17.12
C VAL A 874 -30.31 -18.97 -16.79
N ASP A 875 -31.11 -18.08 -16.23
CA ASP A 875 -32.51 -18.25 -15.92
C ASP A 875 -33.29 -17.00 -16.34
N GLN A 876 -34.41 -17.19 -17.05
CA GLN A 876 -35.28 -16.12 -17.53
C GLN A 876 -36.68 -16.30 -16.94
N GLU A 877 -37.34 -15.20 -16.60
CA GLU A 877 -38.70 -15.26 -16.09
C GLU A 877 -39.75 -15.47 -17.18
N ASN A 878 -39.58 -14.85 -18.35
CA ASN A 878 -40.59 -14.85 -19.43
C ASN A 878 -40.04 -15.35 -20.79
N ASP A 879 -38.81 -15.88 -20.83
CA ASP A 879 -38.15 -16.39 -22.06
C ASP A 879 -38.02 -15.36 -23.21
N LEU A 880 -38.12 -14.05 -22.94
CA LEU A 880 -38.22 -13.03 -23.99
C LEU A 880 -36.87 -12.64 -24.62
N VAL A 881 -35.75 -12.94 -23.97
CA VAL A 881 -34.43 -12.43 -24.38
C VAL A 881 -33.61 -13.47 -25.14
N LEU A 882 -33.37 -14.64 -24.55
CA LEU A 882 -32.68 -15.75 -25.22
C LEU A 882 -33.67 -16.64 -25.98
N GLY A 883 -34.93 -16.74 -25.53
CA GLY A 883 -35.93 -17.64 -26.10
C GLY A 883 -36.09 -18.94 -25.30
N ALA A 884 -37.23 -19.60 -25.50
CA ALA A 884 -37.65 -20.74 -24.70
C ALA A 884 -36.67 -21.92 -24.78
N GLY A 885 -36.37 -22.51 -23.61
CA GLY A 885 -35.54 -23.72 -23.49
C GLY A 885 -34.03 -23.47 -23.49
N LEU A 886 -33.61 -22.20 -23.32
CA LEU A 886 -32.20 -21.82 -23.14
C LEU A 886 -31.83 -21.50 -21.68
N ASP A 887 -32.76 -21.71 -20.75
CA ASP A 887 -32.42 -21.71 -19.33
C ASP A 887 -31.61 -22.97 -18.99
N GLY A 888 -30.52 -22.79 -18.27
CA GLY A 888 -29.64 -23.89 -17.88
C GLY A 888 -28.16 -23.53 -17.78
N ASP A 889 -27.35 -24.56 -17.65
CA ASP A 889 -25.92 -24.47 -17.40
C ASP A 889 -25.10 -24.53 -18.70
N TYR A 890 -24.19 -23.57 -18.86
CA TYR A 890 -23.26 -23.48 -19.97
C TYR A 890 -21.83 -23.59 -19.46
N ALA A 891 -21.07 -24.55 -19.99
CA ALA A 891 -19.67 -24.78 -19.64
C ALA A 891 -18.76 -24.61 -20.86
N GLY A 892 -17.56 -24.07 -20.64
CA GLY A 892 -16.53 -24.07 -21.66
C GLY A 892 -15.92 -25.46 -21.84
N THR A 893 -14.91 -25.53 -22.69
CA THR A 893 -14.12 -26.77 -22.87
C THR A 893 -12.65 -26.48 -22.71
N ASP A 894 -11.93 -27.42 -22.10
CA ASP A 894 -10.48 -27.36 -22.02
C ASP A 894 -9.86 -27.76 -23.35
N VAL A 895 -8.66 -27.23 -23.61
CA VAL A 895 -7.80 -27.75 -24.66
C VAL A 895 -7.51 -29.24 -24.39
N ALA A 896 -7.48 -30.08 -25.42
CA ALA A 896 -7.03 -31.46 -25.30
C ALA A 896 -6.05 -31.78 -26.41
N GLY A 897 -5.06 -32.61 -26.12
CA GLY A 897 -4.01 -32.93 -27.09
C GLY A 897 -2.87 -33.76 -26.50
N THR A 898 -1.81 -33.92 -27.30
CA THR A 898 -0.57 -34.58 -26.92
C THR A 898 0.63 -33.69 -27.22
N ILE A 899 1.70 -33.88 -26.45
CA ILE A 899 2.99 -33.23 -26.70
C ILE A 899 3.97 -34.34 -27.06
N ASN A 900 4.50 -34.30 -28.28
CA ASN A 900 5.37 -35.34 -28.86
C ASN A 900 4.76 -36.75 -28.84
N GLY A 901 3.43 -36.84 -28.99
CA GLY A 901 2.67 -38.09 -28.86
C GLY A 901 2.51 -38.61 -27.43
N GLU A 902 3.11 -37.96 -26.43
CA GLU A 902 2.92 -38.27 -25.01
C GLU A 902 1.68 -37.55 -24.46
N ALA A 903 1.00 -38.19 -23.50
CA ALA A 903 -0.25 -37.69 -22.96
C ALA A 903 -0.07 -36.35 -22.21
N ALA A 904 -0.98 -35.41 -22.47
CA ALA A 904 -1.03 -34.12 -21.81
C ALA A 904 -2.45 -33.84 -21.29
N THR A 905 -2.54 -33.15 -20.16
CA THR A 905 -3.78 -32.68 -19.55
C THR A 905 -3.94 -31.21 -19.89
N GLY A 906 -5.10 -30.84 -20.42
CA GLY A 906 -5.44 -29.44 -20.61
C GLY A 906 -6.29 -28.88 -19.49
N GLN A 907 -6.16 -27.58 -19.28
CA GLN A 907 -6.97 -26.77 -18.37
C GLN A 907 -7.10 -25.37 -18.99
N GLY A 908 -8.31 -24.99 -19.37
CA GLY A 908 -8.56 -23.84 -20.22
C GLY A 908 -7.72 -23.92 -21.49
N ARG A 909 -6.89 -22.90 -21.72
CA ARG A 909 -5.94 -22.84 -22.85
C ARG A 909 -4.57 -23.46 -22.57
N THR A 910 -4.35 -23.93 -21.35
CA THR A 910 -3.05 -24.47 -20.93
C THR A 910 -3.02 -25.97 -21.20
N LEU A 911 -1.96 -26.45 -21.84
CA LEU A 911 -1.72 -27.88 -22.07
C LEU A 911 -0.44 -28.29 -21.32
N ARG A 912 -0.55 -29.25 -20.41
CA ARG A 912 0.56 -29.71 -19.56
C ARG A 912 0.84 -31.20 -19.76
N GLY A 913 2.09 -31.55 -20.07
CA GLY A 913 2.53 -32.95 -20.15
C GLY A 913 2.37 -33.67 -18.81
N ASN A 914 1.78 -34.87 -18.86
CA ASN A 914 1.39 -35.61 -17.66
C ASN A 914 2.60 -36.09 -16.85
N SER A 915 2.40 -36.26 -15.54
CA SER A 915 3.42 -36.85 -14.65
C SER A 915 3.77 -38.28 -15.09
N GLY A 916 5.06 -38.63 -15.03
CA GLY A 916 5.55 -39.95 -15.43
C GLY A 916 5.77 -40.16 -16.93
N GLN A 917 5.47 -39.15 -17.75
CA GLN A 917 5.82 -39.17 -19.18
C GLN A 917 7.35 -39.07 -19.38
N ALA A 918 7.86 -39.74 -20.41
CA ALA A 918 9.31 -39.95 -20.53
C ALA A 918 10.09 -38.69 -20.89
N ASN A 919 9.46 -37.74 -21.60
CA ASN A 919 10.14 -36.54 -22.10
C ASN A 919 9.40 -35.25 -21.72
N VAL A 920 8.07 -35.28 -21.64
CA VAL A 920 7.25 -34.06 -21.49
C VAL A 920 6.71 -33.82 -20.08
N ASP A 921 7.10 -34.62 -19.07
CA ASP A 921 6.61 -34.51 -17.69
C ASP A 921 6.80 -33.08 -17.15
N GLY A 922 5.68 -32.37 -16.96
CA GLY A 922 5.64 -31.01 -16.45
C GLY A 922 5.87 -29.90 -17.49
N LEU A 923 6.07 -30.23 -18.77
CA LEU A 923 6.13 -29.25 -19.85
C LEU A 923 4.77 -28.60 -20.03
N THR A 924 4.70 -27.28 -19.92
CA THR A 924 3.46 -26.51 -19.95
C THR A 924 3.49 -25.48 -21.07
N LEU A 925 2.44 -25.48 -21.88
CA LEU A 925 2.24 -24.62 -23.04
C LEU A 925 0.87 -23.94 -22.96
N ILE A 926 0.73 -22.78 -23.58
CA ILE A 926 -0.57 -22.16 -23.85
C ILE A 926 -0.84 -22.26 -25.35
N TYR A 927 -2.04 -22.71 -25.69
CA TYR A 927 -2.54 -22.73 -27.06
C TYR A 927 -3.72 -21.75 -27.21
N THR A 928 -3.60 -20.80 -28.13
CA THR A 928 -4.62 -19.75 -28.37
C THR A 928 -5.36 -19.92 -29.69
N GLY A 929 -5.01 -20.92 -30.50
CA GLY A 929 -5.68 -21.20 -31.77
C GLY A 929 -6.97 -22.00 -31.61
N ASN A 930 -7.72 -22.12 -32.71
CA ASN A 930 -8.98 -22.88 -32.78
C ASN A 930 -8.86 -24.17 -33.61
N GLU A 931 -7.73 -24.34 -34.29
CA GLU A 931 -7.48 -25.50 -35.16
C GLU A 931 -7.18 -26.76 -34.35
N THR A 932 -7.50 -27.91 -34.93
CA THR A 932 -7.14 -29.24 -34.42
C THR A 932 -6.13 -29.90 -35.36
N GLY A 933 -5.40 -30.90 -34.87
CA GLY A 933 -4.28 -31.53 -35.58
C GLY A 933 -2.92 -31.04 -35.05
N GLU A 934 -1.88 -31.17 -35.87
CA GLU A 934 -0.54 -30.67 -35.51
C GLU A 934 -0.48 -29.14 -35.70
N VAL A 935 -0.34 -28.41 -34.60
CA VAL A 935 -0.45 -26.93 -34.58
C VAL A 935 0.91 -26.22 -34.53
N GLY A 936 1.99 -26.99 -34.36
CA GLY A 936 3.37 -26.49 -34.32
C GLY A 936 4.27 -27.33 -33.43
N THR A 937 5.49 -26.83 -33.20
CA THR A 937 6.49 -27.46 -32.34
C THR A 937 6.96 -26.51 -31.24
N VAL A 938 7.35 -27.07 -30.09
CA VAL A 938 8.08 -26.37 -29.03
C VAL A 938 9.48 -26.96 -28.88
N THR A 939 10.49 -26.09 -28.87
CA THR A 939 11.90 -26.43 -28.67
C THR A 939 12.34 -26.00 -27.29
N LEU A 940 12.67 -26.96 -26.42
CA LEU A 940 13.15 -26.74 -25.06
C LEU A 940 14.66 -27.00 -24.98
N THR A 941 15.41 -25.96 -24.66
CA THR A 941 16.84 -25.99 -24.39
C THR A 941 17.07 -25.95 -22.89
N LEU A 942 17.84 -26.91 -22.36
CA LEU A 942 18.28 -26.93 -20.97
C LEU A 942 19.80 -26.78 -20.92
N GLY A 943 20.28 -25.60 -20.54
CA GLY A 943 21.68 -25.28 -20.43
C GLY A 943 22.39 -25.91 -19.23
N VAL A 944 23.69 -25.63 -19.13
CA VAL A 944 24.57 -26.23 -18.12
C VAL A 944 24.16 -25.89 -16.69
N ALA A 945 23.78 -24.64 -16.41
CA ALA A 945 23.36 -24.27 -15.05
C ALA A 945 22.06 -24.98 -14.64
N GLU A 946 21.14 -25.19 -15.58
CA GLU A 946 19.94 -26.01 -15.36
C GLU A 946 20.30 -27.49 -15.11
N GLY A 947 21.24 -28.06 -15.87
CA GLY A 947 21.76 -29.41 -15.63
C GLY A 947 22.36 -29.57 -14.23
N PHE A 948 23.22 -28.63 -13.83
CA PHE A 948 23.76 -28.57 -12.47
C PHE A 948 22.66 -28.47 -11.42
N TYR A 949 21.69 -27.57 -11.62
CA TYR A 949 20.58 -27.40 -10.70
C TYR A 949 19.81 -28.70 -10.49
N ARG A 950 19.50 -29.43 -11.56
CA ARG A 950 18.80 -30.73 -11.52
C ARG A 950 19.59 -31.81 -10.81
N SER A 951 20.85 -31.98 -11.17
CA SER A 951 21.74 -32.93 -10.50
C SER A 951 21.81 -32.61 -9.01
N LEU A 952 22.15 -31.37 -8.66
CA LEU A 952 22.28 -30.95 -7.26
C LEU A 952 20.97 -31.09 -6.49
N PHE A 953 19.83 -30.77 -7.10
CA PHE A 953 18.51 -31.00 -6.50
C PHE A 953 18.36 -32.47 -6.09
N ARG A 954 18.65 -33.43 -6.97
CA ARG A 954 18.60 -34.87 -6.65
C ARG A 954 19.64 -35.31 -5.61
N MET A 955 20.73 -34.56 -5.42
CA MET A 955 21.72 -34.87 -4.38
C MET A 955 21.26 -34.44 -3.00
N VAL A 956 20.77 -33.20 -2.87
CA VAL A 956 20.56 -32.51 -1.57
C VAL A 956 19.11 -32.20 -1.24
N ASP A 957 18.15 -32.66 -2.04
CA ASP A 957 16.72 -32.51 -1.71
C ASP A 957 16.42 -33.06 -0.32
N ALA A 958 15.53 -32.37 0.41
CA ALA A 958 15.25 -32.66 1.81
C ALA A 958 14.49 -33.98 2.01
N PHE A 959 13.82 -34.49 0.98
CA PHE A 959 12.97 -35.68 1.06
C PHE A 959 13.54 -36.86 0.27
N GLU A 960 14.06 -36.61 -0.94
CA GLU A 960 14.48 -37.68 -1.86
C GLU A 960 16.00 -37.65 -2.16
N GLY A 961 16.73 -36.67 -1.61
CA GLY A 961 18.15 -36.49 -1.86
C GLY A 961 18.99 -37.69 -1.38
N TYR A 962 19.82 -38.26 -2.26
CA TYR A 962 20.61 -39.44 -1.86
C TYR A 962 21.69 -39.11 -0.81
N ILE A 963 22.17 -37.86 -0.73
CA ILE A 963 23.07 -37.41 0.35
C ILE A 963 22.28 -37.23 1.64
N THR A 964 21.07 -36.67 1.57
CA THR A 964 20.17 -36.53 2.72
C THR A 964 19.88 -37.91 3.32
N ASN A 965 19.53 -38.88 2.49
CA ASN A 965 19.33 -40.28 2.90
C ASN A 965 20.59 -40.89 3.56
N LYS A 966 21.78 -40.58 3.05
CA LYS A 966 23.06 -41.01 3.66
C LYS A 966 23.27 -40.38 5.04
N GLN A 967 22.94 -39.10 5.21
CA GLN A 967 23.04 -38.39 6.49
C GLN A 967 22.07 -38.97 7.52
N ASP A 968 20.84 -39.24 7.12
CA ASP A 968 19.83 -39.84 8.00
C ASP A 968 20.22 -41.25 8.41
N SER A 969 20.76 -42.06 7.49
CA SER A 969 21.31 -43.38 7.81
C SER A 969 22.44 -43.30 8.85
N LEU A 970 23.36 -42.32 8.72
CA LEU A 970 24.42 -42.08 9.69
C LEU A 970 23.87 -41.62 11.05
N ARG A 971 22.89 -40.71 11.06
CA ARG A 971 22.23 -40.23 12.28
C ARG A 971 21.59 -41.40 13.03
N SER A 972 20.78 -42.21 12.36
CA SER A 972 20.19 -43.40 12.98
C SER A 972 21.23 -44.39 13.49
N TYR A 973 22.39 -44.51 12.84
CA TYR A 973 23.47 -45.38 13.34
C TYR A 973 24.18 -44.79 14.58
N ILE A 974 24.40 -43.47 14.60
CA ILE A 974 24.93 -42.75 15.77
C ILE A 974 24.00 -42.90 16.97
N ASP A 975 22.69 -42.77 16.75
CA ASP A 975 21.67 -42.90 17.80
C ASP A 975 21.70 -44.32 18.40
N ARG A 976 21.73 -45.37 17.57
CA ARG A 976 21.88 -46.76 18.03
C ARG A 976 23.16 -47.00 18.84
N LEU A 977 24.29 -46.42 18.41
CA LEU A 977 25.54 -46.49 19.17
C LEU A 977 25.44 -45.74 20.51
N GLY A 978 24.72 -44.62 20.54
CA GLY A 978 24.43 -43.86 21.76
C GLY A 978 23.60 -44.67 22.77
N GLU A 979 22.53 -45.31 22.31
CA GLU A 979 21.71 -46.22 23.13
C GLU A 979 22.54 -47.40 23.66
N GLN A 980 23.41 -47.98 22.82
CA GLN A 980 24.30 -49.05 23.23
C GLN A 980 25.28 -48.61 24.33
N ILE A 981 25.87 -47.43 24.20
CA ILE A 981 26.76 -46.85 25.22
C ILE A 981 26.01 -46.67 26.55
N GLN A 982 24.83 -46.05 26.53
CA GLN A 982 24.01 -45.84 27.73
C GLN A 982 23.67 -47.17 28.42
N SER A 983 23.30 -48.19 27.65
CA SER A 983 23.03 -49.53 28.19
C SER A 983 24.27 -50.15 28.84
N MET A 984 25.43 -50.04 28.19
CA MET A 984 26.70 -50.54 28.72
C MET A 984 27.12 -49.79 30.00
N GLU A 985 27.00 -48.47 30.04
CA GLU A 985 27.29 -47.66 31.22
C GLU A 985 26.36 -48.01 32.40
N ALA A 986 25.05 -48.16 32.14
CA ALA A 986 24.10 -48.59 33.15
C ALA A 986 24.42 -49.99 33.70
N GLN A 987 24.90 -50.91 32.85
CA GLN A 987 25.36 -52.23 33.29
C GLN A 987 26.63 -52.15 34.16
N LEU A 988 27.61 -51.32 33.77
CA LEU A 988 28.82 -51.11 34.56
C LEU A 988 28.50 -50.52 35.93
N GLU A 989 27.55 -49.59 36.01
CA GLU A 989 27.16 -48.97 37.28
C GLU A 989 26.43 -49.94 38.21
N ARG A 990 25.53 -50.77 37.67
CA ARG A 990 24.91 -51.87 38.45
C ARG A 990 25.98 -52.85 38.95
N ARG A 991 26.97 -53.18 38.12
CA ARG A 991 28.06 -54.08 38.48
C ARG A 991 28.95 -53.47 39.57
N ARG A 992 29.28 -52.18 39.46
CA ARG A 992 29.99 -51.40 40.48
C ARG A 992 29.24 -51.41 41.81
N ALA A 993 27.94 -51.13 41.80
CA ALA A 993 27.09 -51.12 42.99
C ALA A 993 27.00 -52.51 43.64
N ALA A 994 26.85 -53.58 42.84
CA ALA A 994 26.82 -54.96 43.32
C ALA A 994 28.15 -55.37 43.97
N MET A 995 29.28 -55.09 43.31
CA MET A 995 30.62 -55.36 43.87
C MET A 995 30.85 -54.55 45.15
N THR A 996 30.50 -53.27 45.16
CA THR A 996 30.60 -52.39 46.35
C THR A 996 29.81 -52.96 47.53
N SER A 997 28.57 -53.40 47.29
CA SER A 997 27.74 -54.04 48.33
C SER A 997 28.36 -55.35 48.83
N GLN A 998 28.92 -56.19 47.95
CA GLN A 998 29.59 -57.43 48.34
C GLN A 998 30.80 -57.16 49.25
N PHE A 999 31.66 -56.21 48.89
CA PHE A 999 32.84 -55.85 49.70
C PHE A 999 32.47 -55.20 51.04
N ILE A 1000 31.42 -54.37 51.09
CA ILE A 1000 30.91 -53.82 52.36
C ILE A 1000 30.40 -54.93 53.28
N GLN A 1001 29.71 -55.95 52.75
CA GLN A 1001 29.25 -57.08 53.56
C GLN A 1001 30.42 -57.93 54.05
N MET A 1002 31.45 -58.14 53.22
CA MET A 1002 32.67 -58.84 53.64
C MET A 1002 33.42 -58.06 54.72
N GLU A 1003 33.56 -56.74 54.64
CA GLU A 1003 34.17 -55.92 55.69
C GLU A 1003 33.39 -56.00 57.01
N LYS A 1004 32.05 -56.04 56.97
CA LYS A 1004 31.25 -56.25 58.19
C LYS A 1004 31.52 -57.62 58.82
N VAL A 1005 31.67 -58.66 58.00
CA VAL A 1005 32.01 -60.02 58.47
C VAL A 1005 33.43 -60.05 59.05
N ILE A 1006 34.41 -59.43 58.40
CA ILE A 1006 35.81 -59.38 58.88
C ILE A 1006 35.91 -58.56 60.17
N SER A 1007 35.21 -57.42 60.26
CA SER A 1007 35.14 -56.61 61.47
C SER A 1007 34.51 -57.40 62.62
N LYS A 1008 33.45 -58.18 62.36
CA LYS A 1008 32.86 -59.09 63.35
C LYS A 1008 33.84 -60.18 63.77
N LEU A 1009 34.57 -60.79 62.84
CA LEU A 1009 35.58 -61.80 63.12
C LEU A 1009 36.78 -61.24 63.90
N GLN A 1010 37.23 -60.01 63.60
CA GLN A 1010 38.28 -59.32 64.33
C GLN A 1010 37.84 -58.91 65.74
N SER A 1011 36.60 -58.45 65.91
CA SER A 1011 36.02 -58.18 67.24
C SER A 1011 35.90 -59.47 68.07
N GLN A 1012 35.53 -60.60 67.44
CA GLN A 1012 35.49 -61.91 68.07
C GLN A 1012 36.90 -62.43 68.40
N MET A 1013 37.89 -62.23 67.53
CA MET A 1013 39.29 -62.56 67.80
C MET A 1013 39.89 -61.68 68.91
N SER A 1014 39.57 -60.38 68.95
CA SER A 1014 39.98 -59.49 70.04
C SER A 1014 39.31 -59.87 71.36
N TRP A 1015 38.03 -60.27 71.33
CA TRP A 1015 37.31 -60.78 72.49
C TRP A 1015 37.89 -62.12 72.98
N LEU A 1016 38.17 -63.06 72.06
CA LEU A 1016 38.85 -64.32 72.37
C LEU A 1016 40.27 -64.07 72.89
N GLY A 1017 41.01 -63.14 72.31
CA GLY A 1017 42.33 -62.73 72.77
C GLY A 1017 42.29 -62.13 74.18
N GLN A 1018 41.30 -61.30 74.50
CA GLN A 1018 41.07 -60.78 75.85
C GLN A 1018 40.65 -61.87 76.84
N GLN A 1019 39.81 -62.84 76.44
CA GLN A 1019 39.49 -64.01 77.27
C GLN A 1019 40.70 -64.91 77.52
N ILE A 1020 41.55 -65.14 76.51
CA ILE A 1020 42.78 -65.91 76.64
C ILE A 1020 43.78 -65.18 77.55
N SER A 1021 43.90 -63.84 77.46
CA SER A 1021 44.70 -63.05 78.41
C SER A 1021 44.11 -63.02 79.83
N ALA A 1022 42.78 -63.12 79.97
CA ALA A 1022 42.12 -63.22 81.28
C ALA A 1022 42.23 -64.62 81.91
N LEU A 1023 42.45 -65.67 81.10
CA LEU A 1023 42.76 -67.04 81.54
C LEU A 1023 44.26 -67.25 81.86
N GLY A 1024 45.09 -66.21 81.67
CA GLY A 1024 46.53 -66.20 81.95
C GLY A 1024 46.93 -65.51 83.26
N LYS A 1025 46.07 -65.53 84.30
CA LYS A 1025 46.42 -65.17 85.67
C LYS A 1025 45.91 -66.20 86.66
#